data_AF-A0A8H4SEM1-F1
#
_entry.id   AF-A0A8H4SEM1-F1
#
_cell.length_a   1.000
_cell.length_b   1.000
_cell.length_c   1.000
_cell.angle_alpha   90.00
_cell.angle_beta   90.00
_cell.angle_gamma   90.00
#
_symmetry.space_group_name_H-M   'P 1'
#
loop_
_entity.id
_entity.type
_entity.pdbx_description
1 polymer ?
#
loop_
_entity_poly.entity_id
_entity_poly.type
_entity_poly.pdbx_seq_one_letter_code
_entity_poly.pdbx_strand_id
1 'polypeptide(L)'
;MGVKPRTDRPVAVIGGGVLGRRIACVFIAAGYHVHIRDPSPMALRDTANYIDRHKAEFSLMPRIHKAREEDKEGKADGPKKEAAISQVDLESYTSAPYGNCKTFTELEPAISNAWLIVEAVPEVLQLKIHVLGELDKYAPADCYIGSNSSSMKSTLMLVKVSPKRQRKVFNIHFAMPPSIRMVELMTCGKTDPEIFPYLETVLGECGMLPVTARRESTGFIFNRIWAAVKREIMQILSEGVSDPSEIDLLWEHMFRNGPLPCQLMDQVGLDTVAFIEENYIQERGLPSVSTVDWLRKEYIEQNRLGKKSEKGGLYPPLAKSASAEATPANPHSAAKDIYLLDSGLGGNAKDVSQVHSNGKILRLNLATQKLTPAVVSLNMPDGIDVSLETQRVFWSSMGRNPAACDGSVWSADFEGGDMMCIVPVGGIHTPKQLAVIESRKQIYFCDREGTSVHRCDYDGSNHVILVQRRVDPGTNLLEQMTLWCVGVAVDAERGLLYWTQKGPCKAGRGQIFCAGLDISEGETAENRTDIRCLWNNLPEPIDIELDGESRTLYWTDRGEHPFGCTLNRAYVGGEEMDFQKVILARHFHEPIGLKLDKASNIVYVADLGGSLYSVSLDDGVKTELVRNDACYTGLTLV
;
A
#
# COMPACT_ATOMS: atom_id res chain seq x y z
N MET A 1 -8.69 34.49 -23.78
CA MET A 1 -7.23 34.51 -24.04
C MET A 1 -6.53 33.74 -22.93
N GLY A 2 -6.05 32.53 -23.22
CA GLY A 2 -5.36 31.70 -22.23
C GLY A 2 -4.06 32.36 -21.78
N VAL A 3 -3.95 32.61 -20.47
CA VAL A 3 -2.75 33.18 -19.84
C VAL A 3 -1.58 32.22 -20.11
N LYS A 4 -0.45 32.71 -20.63
CA LYS A 4 0.79 31.93 -20.85
C LYS A 4 1.67 32.00 -19.60
N PRO A 5 1.86 30.93 -18.80
CA PRO A 5 2.86 30.94 -17.74
C PRO A 5 4.05 30.13 -18.22
N ARG A 6 4.77 30.67 -19.20
CA ARG A 6 6.17 30.32 -19.45
C ARG A 6 6.89 31.63 -19.54
N THR A 7 7.55 32.01 -18.46
CA THR A 7 8.47 33.12 -18.48
C THR A 7 9.80 32.59 -19.04
N ASP A 8 10.49 33.38 -19.86
CA ASP A 8 11.85 33.02 -20.32
C ASP A 8 12.90 33.15 -19.19
N ARG A 9 12.46 33.51 -17.99
CA ARG A 9 13.27 33.74 -16.80
C ARG A 9 13.27 32.50 -15.91
N PRO A 10 14.37 32.22 -15.19
CA PRO A 10 14.44 31.06 -14.33
C PRO A 10 13.65 31.22 -13.02
N VAL A 11 13.22 30.09 -12.45
CA VAL A 11 12.93 29.96 -11.02
C VAL A 11 14.25 29.71 -10.30
N ALA A 12 14.56 30.48 -9.25
CA ALA A 12 15.76 30.23 -8.44
C ALA A 12 15.38 29.52 -7.13
N VAL A 13 16.06 28.42 -6.82
CA VAL A 13 15.92 27.69 -5.56
C VAL A 13 17.18 27.89 -4.72
N ILE A 14 17.01 28.42 -3.51
CA ILE A 14 18.11 28.74 -2.60
C ILE A 14 18.19 27.66 -1.52
N GLY A 15 19.16 26.76 -1.67
CA GLY A 15 19.34 25.55 -0.87
C GLY A 15 19.13 24.29 -1.73
N GLY A 16 20.17 23.47 -1.89
CA GLY A 16 20.19 22.20 -2.62
C GLY A 16 19.91 20.98 -1.74
N GLY A 17 19.32 21.20 -0.56
CA GLY A 17 18.93 20.12 0.36
C GLY A 17 17.77 19.27 -0.17
N VAL A 18 17.26 18.38 0.68
CA VAL A 18 16.20 17.40 0.32
C VAL A 18 14.96 18.07 -0.30
N LEU A 19 14.49 19.16 0.27
CA LEU A 19 13.33 19.91 -0.26
C LEU A 19 13.69 20.71 -1.51
N GLY A 20 14.83 21.41 -1.50
CA GLY A 20 15.24 22.27 -2.59
C GLY A 20 15.40 21.54 -3.93
N ARG A 21 16.07 20.38 -3.94
CA ARG A 21 16.22 19.56 -5.16
C ARG A 21 14.88 19.06 -5.72
N ARG A 22 13.89 18.84 -4.85
CA ARG A 22 12.54 18.43 -5.25
C ARG A 22 11.74 19.59 -5.81
N ILE A 23 11.79 20.76 -5.17
CA ILE A 23 11.15 21.98 -5.67
C ILE A 23 11.70 22.28 -7.07
N ALA A 24 13.01 22.19 -7.27
CA ALA A 24 13.63 22.33 -8.58
C ALA A 24 13.08 21.31 -9.60
N CYS A 25 12.95 20.03 -9.20
CA CYS A 25 12.41 18.98 -10.06
C CYS A 25 10.97 19.27 -10.54
N VAL A 26 10.10 19.78 -9.64
CA VAL A 26 8.71 20.17 -9.97
C VAL A 26 8.67 21.18 -11.11
N PHE A 27 9.44 22.26 -11.01
CA PHE A 27 9.48 23.31 -12.03
C PHE A 27 10.13 22.83 -13.33
N ILE A 28 11.23 22.07 -13.25
CA ILE A 28 11.93 21.52 -14.44
C ILE A 28 11.02 20.59 -15.23
N ALA A 29 10.32 19.68 -14.54
CA ALA A 29 9.39 18.74 -15.15
C ALA A 29 8.22 19.46 -15.84
N ALA A 30 7.82 20.62 -15.32
CA ALA A 30 6.79 21.46 -15.91
C ALA A 30 7.28 22.29 -17.12
N GLY A 31 8.59 22.32 -17.38
CA GLY A 31 9.24 23.02 -18.50
C GLY A 31 9.93 24.34 -18.12
N TYR A 32 10.03 24.70 -16.83
CA TYR A 32 10.67 25.93 -16.39
C TYR A 32 12.18 25.76 -16.24
N HIS A 33 12.94 26.78 -16.63
CA HIS A 33 14.36 26.87 -16.32
C HIS A 33 14.56 27.10 -14.82
N VAL A 34 15.47 26.35 -14.20
CA VAL A 34 15.74 26.45 -12.76
C VAL A 34 17.20 26.73 -12.50
N HIS A 35 17.44 27.73 -11.65
CA HIS A 35 18.73 28.01 -11.05
C HIS A 35 18.74 27.47 -9.63
N ILE A 36 19.79 26.75 -9.26
CA ILE A 36 19.93 26.18 -7.91
C ILE A 36 21.18 26.75 -7.30
N ARG A 37 21.02 27.36 -6.13
CA ARG A 37 22.13 27.93 -5.37
C ARG A 37 22.33 27.18 -4.07
N ASP A 38 23.53 26.68 -3.85
CA ASP A 38 23.97 26.11 -2.58
C ASP A 38 25.48 26.37 -2.41
N PRO A 39 25.95 26.79 -1.22
CA PRO A 39 27.38 26.95 -0.99
C PRO A 39 28.16 25.63 -1.08
N SER A 40 27.50 24.47 -0.91
CA SER A 40 28.12 23.15 -1.01
C SER A 40 28.11 22.61 -2.44
N PRO A 41 29.27 22.41 -3.09
CA PRO A 41 29.34 21.78 -4.41
C PRO A 41 28.78 20.36 -4.43
N MET A 42 28.89 19.65 -3.30
CA MET A 42 28.32 18.30 -3.15
C MET A 42 26.79 18.34 -3.19
N ALA A 43 26.16 19.28 -2.47
CA ALA A 43 24.70 19.44 -2.50
C ALA A 43 24.19 19.80 -3.91
N LEU A 44 24.95 20.64 -4.65
CA LEU A 44 24.64 20.95 -6.04
C LEU A 44 24.72 19.72 -6.95
N ARG A 45 25.75 18.89 -6.80
CA ARG A 45 25.90 17.63 -7.55
C ARG A 45 24.77 16.65 -7.24
N ASP A 46 24.46 16.45 -5.96
CA ASP A 46 23.37 15.57 -5.53
C ASP A 46 22.01 16.05 -6.06
N THR A 47 21.81 17.36 -6.10
CA THR A 47 20.63 17.97 -6.68
C THR A 47 20.51 17.70 -8.18
N ALA A 48 21.58 17.92 -8.94
CA ALA A 48 21.58 17.64 -10.38
C ALA A 48 21.30 16.14 -10.67
N ASN A 49 21.96 15.24 -9.94
CA ASN A 49 21.73 13.80 -10.04
C ASN A 49 20.27 13.42 -9.71
N TYR A 50 19.69 14.04 -8.68
CA TYR A 50 18.31 13.81 -8.30
C TYR A 50 17.35 14.24 -9.42
N ILE A 51 17.53 15.44 -9.96
CA ILE A 51 16.71 15.98 -11.06
C ILE A 51 16.79 15.07 -12.28
N ASP A 52 17.99 14.63 -12.69
CA ASP A 52 18.14 13.78 -13.87
C ASP A 52 17.44 12.43 -13.73
N ARG A 53 17.44 11.86 -12.53
CA ARG A 53 16.77 10.58 -12.25
C ARG A 53 15.24 10.70 -12.15
N HIS A 54 14.72 11.83 -11.66
CA HIS A 54 13.31 11.92 -11.26
C HIS A 54 12.46 12.86 -12.12
N LYS A 55 13.05 13.74 -12.96
CA LYS A 55 12.28 14.70 -13.78
C LYS A 55 11.20 14.04 -14.66
N ALA A 56 11.45 12.81 -15.13
CA ALA A 56 10.46 12.04 -15.89
C ALA A 56 9.25 11.66 -15.03
N GLU A 57 9.46 11.16 -13.82
CA GLU A 57 8.38 10.84 -12.87
C GLU A 57 7.53 12.08 -12.55
N PHE A 58 8.17 13.21 -12.24
CA PHE A 58 7.48 14.47 -11.96
C PHE A 58 6.69 14.98 -13.17
N SER A 59 7.13 14.69 -14.40
CA SER A 59 6.41 15.09 -15.61
C SER A 59 5.12 14.31 -15.86
N LEU A 60 4.93 13.17 -15.18
CA LEU A 60 3.71 12.37 -15.23
C LEU A 60 2.64 12.89 -14.26
N MET A 61 2.94 13.90 -13.42
CA MET A 61 1.96 14.43 -12.47
C MET A 61 0.78 15.09 -13.20
N PRO A 62 -0.48 14.73 -12.86
CA PRO A 62 -1.65 15.37 -13.45
C PRO A 62 -1.67 16.86 -13.14
N ARG A 63 -1.74 17.68 -14.19
CA ARG A 63 -1.84 19.14 -14.10
C ARG A 63 -3.25 19.56 -13.71
N ILE A 64 -3.36 20.72 -13.08
CA ILE A 64 -4.58 21.18 -12.43
C ILE A 64 -4.89 22.60 -12.90
N HIS A 65 -6.10 22.79 -13.43
CA HIS A 65 -6.60 24.10 -13.81
C HIS A 65 -7.82 24.43 -12.96
N LYS A 66 -7.90 25.65 -12.41
CA LYS A 66 -9.17 26.15 -11.87
C LYS A 66 -10.05 26.57 -13.04
N ALA A 67 -11.15 25.86 -13.28
CA ALA A 67 -12.19 26.33 -14.19
C ALA A 67 -12.70 27.69 -13.70
N ARG A 68 -12.48 28.74 -14.50
CA ARG A 68 -13.26 29.98 -14.38
C ARG A 68 -14.50 29.75 -15.24
N GLU A 69 -15.68 29.65 -14.64
CA GLU A 69 -16.90 29.87 -15.42
C GLU A 69 -16.82 31.30 -15.95
N GLU A 70 -16.71 31.45 -17.27
CA GLU A 70 -16.94 32.74 -17.91
C GLU A 70 -18.39 33.13 -17.61
N ASP A 71 -18.57 34.29 -16.98
CA ASP A 71 -19.88 34.93 -16.85
C ASP A 71 -20.49 35.08 -18.25
N LYS A 72 -21.31 34.11 -18.67
CA LYS A 72 -22.25 34.32 -19.76
C LYS A 72 -23.26 35.32 -19.23
N GLU A 73 -23.23 36.51 -19.82
CA GLU A 73 -24.06 37.66 -19.50
C GLU A 73 -25.50 37.29 -19.11
N GLY A 74 -25.94 37.80 -17.95
CA GLY A 74 -27.36 38.02 -17.67
C GLY A 74 -28.02 37.08 -16.66
N LYS A 75 -27.71 37.25 -15.36
CA LYS A 75 -28.71 37.45 -14.27
C LYS A 75 -28.00 37.56 -12.91
N ALA A 76 -28.00 38.78 -12.37
CA ALA A 76 -27.60 39.05 -11.00
C ALA A 76 -28.76 38.72 -10.05
N ASP A 77 -28.69 37.56 -9.38
CA ASP A 77 -29.07 37.36 -7.97
C ASP A 77 -29.04 35.86 -7.66
N GLY A 78 -27.91 35.41 -7.13
CA GLY A 78 -27.71 34.06 -6.63
C GLY A 78 -26.34 33.96 -5.94
N PRO A 79 -26.18 33.10 -4.93
CA PRO A 79 -24.90 32.93 -4.25
C PRO A 79 -23.86 32.44 -5.26
N LYS A 80 -22.78 33.22 -5.43
CA LYS A 80 -21.61 32.83 -6.25
C LYS A 80 -21.09 31.48 -5.74
N LYS A 81 -21.31 30.40 -6.50
CA LYS A 81 -20.75 29.09 -6.17
C LYS A 81 -19.22 29.16 -6.36
N GLU A 82 -18.47 28.80 -5.33
CA GLU A 82 -17.00 28.78 -5.39
C GLU A 82 -16.51 27.77 -6.42
N ALA A 83 -15.48 28.15 -7.18
CA ALA A 83 -14.87 27.34 -8.23
C ALA A 83 -14.29 26.02 -7.67
N ALA A 84 -14.78 24.88 -8.17
CA ALA A 84 -14.21 23.57 -7.87
C ALA A 84 -12.88 23.38 -8.62
N ILE A 85 -11.93 22.66 -8.02
CA ILE A 85 -10.69 22.23 -8.68
C ILE A 85 -11.08 21.20 -9.75
N SER A 86 -11.05 21.59 -11.02
CA SER A 86 -11.31 20.70 -12.16
C SER A 86 -10.00 20.04 -12.61
N GLN A 87 -9.93 18.71 -12.55
CA GLN A 87 -8.82 17.92 -13.08
C GLN A 87 -9.03 17.74 -14.60
N VAL A 88 -8.06 18.10 -15.46
CA VAL A 88 -8.18 17.95 -16.93
C VAL A 88 -6.88 17.40 -17.56
N ASP A 89 -7.07 16.41 -18.43
CA ASP A 89 -6.24 15.70 -19.42
C ASP A 89 -4.71 15.53 -19.23
N LEU A 90 -4.31 14.25 -19.13
CA LEU A 90 -2.92 13.75 -19.18
C LEU A 90 -2.27 13.87 -20.58
N GLU A 91 -3.05 13.89 -21.66
CA GLU A 91 -2.54 13.56 -23.01
C GLU A 91 -1.73 14.68 -23.67
N SER A 92 -1.89 15.94 -23.27
CA SER A 92 -1.37 17.08 -24.04
C SER A 92 0.06 17.54 -23.69
N TYR A 93 0.71 16.98 -22.66
CA TYR A 93 1.98 17.56 -22.16
C TYR A 93 3.16 16.59 -21.92
N THR A 94 2.99 15.28 -22.06
CA THR A 94 4.09 14.30 -21.98
C THR A 94 5.14 14.46 -23.10
N SER A 95 4.84 15.28 -24.11
CA SER A 95 5.72 15.61 -25.25
C SER A 95 6.48 16.95 -25.10
N ALA A 96 6.25 17.73 -24.04
CA ALA A 96 6.94 19.02 -23.85
C ALA A 96 8.38 18.82 -23.33
N PRO A 97 9.37 19.58 -23.86
CA PRO A 97 10.75 19.47 -23.39
C PRO A 97 10.89 19.94 -21.93
N TYR A 98 11.74 19.26 -21.17
CA TYR A 98 12.08 19.66 -19.82
C TYR A 98 12.76 21.03 -19.78
N GLY A 99 12.60 21.73 -18.66
CA GLY A 99 13.42 22.87 -18.32
C GLY A 99 14.89 22.49 -18.18
N ASN A 100 15.77 23.50 -18.17
CA ASN A 100 17.18 23.30 -17.88
C ASN A 100 17.47 23.57 -16.40
N CYS A 101 18.53 22.95 -15.88
CA CYS A 101 19.05 23.22 -14.55
C CYS A 101 20.42 23.88 -14.67
N LYS A 102 20.65 24.96 -13.93
CA LYS A 102 21.99 25.56 -13.74
C LYS A 102 22.28 25.70 -12.25
N THR A 103 23.49 25.36 -11.85
CA THR A 103 23.93 25.38 -10.45
C THR A 103 24.89 26.53 -10.19
N PHE A 104 24.78 27.16 -9.03
CA PHE A 104 25.59 28.30 -8.63
C PHE A 104 26.03 28.16 -7.17
N THR A 105 27.27 28.56 -6.86
CA THR A 105 27.73 28.73 -5.47
C THR A 105 27.42 30.15 -4.98
N GLU A 106 27.61 31.13 -5.86
CA GLU A 106 27.37 32.55 -5.60
C GLU A 106 25.88 32.91 -5.75
N LEU A 107 25.40 33.81 -4.89
CA LEU A 107 23.98 34.17 -4.81
C LEU A 107 23.53 35.04 -5.99
N GLU A 108 24.21 36.17 -6.20
CA GLU A 108 23.85 37.17 -7.23
C GLU A 108 23.67 36.60 -8.65
N PRO A 109 24.60 35.81 -9.22
CA PRO A 109 24.41 35.24 -10.56
C PRO A 109 23.25 34.24 -10.62
N ALA A 110 22.91 33.60 -9.49
CA ALA A 110 21.80 32.65 -9.44
C ALA A 110 20.44 33.35 -9.54
N ILE A 111 20.30 34.57 -9.00
CA ILE A 111 19.00 35.25 -8.82
C ILE A 111 18.80 36.51 -9.67
N SER A 112 19.86 37.06 -10.26
CA SER A 112 19.84 38.34 -11.00
C SER A 112 18.86 38.40 -12.18
N ASN A 113 18.41 37.26 -12.71
CA ASN A 113 17.38 37.19 -13.76
C ASN A 113 16.12 36.39 -13.33
N ALA A 114 16.03 35.95 -12.08
CA ALA A 114 14.91 35.11 -11.64
C ALA A 114 13.59 35.88 -11.60
N TRP A 115 12.47 35.23 -11.94
CA TRP A 115 11.12 35.79 -11.75
C TRP A 115 10.47 35.33 -10.44
N LEU A 116 10.86 34.14 -9.96
CA LEU A 116 10.47 33.58 -8.68
C LEU A 116 11.72 33.03 -7.99
N ILE A 117 11.88 33.35 -6.71
CA ILE A 117 12.88 32.75 -5.83
C ILE A 117 12.15 31.94 -4.75
N VAL A 118 12.54 30.68 -4.57
CA VAL A 118 12.09 29.82 -3.47
C VAL A 118 13.25 29.58 -2.51
N GLU A 119 13.15 30.14 -1.32
CA GLU A 119 14.13 29.96 -0.23
C GLU A 119 13.84 28.65 0.52
N ALA A 120 14.84 27.77 0.57
CA ALA A 120 14.78 26.46 1.23
C ALA A 120 16.09 26.16 2.01
N VAL A 121 16.64 27.18 2.68
CA VAL A 121 17.80 27.09 3.56
C VAL A 121 17.41 26.53 4.95
N PRO A 122 18.38 26.13 5.80
CA PRO A 122 18.10 25.60 7.14
C PRO A 122 17.16 26.47 7.98
N GLU A 123 16.39 25.83 8.86
CA GLU A 123 15.32 26.44 9.67
C GLU A 123 15.87 27.28 10.85
N VAL A 124 16.73 28.26 10.54
CA VAL A 124 17.38 29.17 11.49
C VAL A 124 16.96 30.61 11.16
N LEU A 125 16.20 31.26 12.06
CA LEU A 125 15.56 32.55 11.79
C LEU A 125 16.57 33.63 11.35
N GLN A 126 17.70 33.74 12.05
CA GLN A 126 18.73 34.75 11.72
C GLN A 126 19.36 34.51 10.35
N LEU A 127 19.54 33.25 9.96
CA LEU A 127 20.02 32.91 8.63
C LEU A 127 19.00 33.31 7.57
N LYS A 128 17.72 33.00 7.77
CA LYS A 128 16.65 33.37 6.82
C LYS A 128 16.50 34.89 6.71
N ILE A 129 16.54 35.64 7.81
CA ILE A 129 16.56 37.11 7.80
C ILE A 129 17.73 37.64 6.95
N HIS A 130 18.93 37.06 7.13
CA HIS A 130 20.10 37.45 6.36
C HIS A 130 19.91 37.16 4.87
N VAL A 131 19.53 35.92 4.52
CA VAL A 131 19.30 35.49 3.15
C VAL A 131 18.25 36.36 2.48
N LEU A 132 17.08 36.58 3.08
CA LEU A 132 16.03 37.42 2.48
C LEU A 132 16.48 38.86 2.24
N GLY A 133 17.34 39.41 3.12
CA GLY A 133 17.96 40.72 2.89
C GLY A 133 18.89 40.73 1.67
N GLU A 134 19.69 39.69 1.48
CA GLU A 134 20.52 39.55 0.27
C GLU A 134 19.68 39.32 -0.99
N LEU A 135 18.60 38.55 -0.90
CA LEU A 135 17.67 38.34 -2.02
C LEU A 135 17.04 39.67 -2.45
N ASP A 136 16.63 40.53 -1.51
CA ASP A 136 16.08 41.84 -1.85
C ASP A 136 17.08 42.73 -2.60
N LYS A 137 18.36 42.67 -2.20
CA LYS A 137 19.45 43.45 -2.79
C LYS A 137 19.72 43.08 -4.25
N TYR A 138 19.77 41.79 -4.57
CA TYR A 138 20.25 41.31 -5.88
C TYR A 138 19.14 40.84 -6.83
N ALA A 139 17.93 40.55 -6.34
CA ALA A 139 16.84 40.07 -7.18
C ALA A 139 16.23 41.21 -8.02
N PRO A 140 15.77 40.95 -9.26
CA PRO A 140 15.02 41.91 -10.05
C PRO A 140 13.86 42.53 -9.28
N ALA A 141 13.56 43.81 -9.53
CA ALA A 141 12.55 44.55 -8.78
C ALA A 141 11.13 43.94 -8.86
N ASP A 142 10.84 43.17 -9.91
CA ASP A 142 9.58 42.48 -10.15
C ASP A 142 9.55 41.03 -9.64
N CYS A 143 10.68 40.48 -9.18
CA CYS A 143 10.80 39.10 -8.72
C CYS A 143 9.97 38.83 -7.44
N TYR A 144 9.27 37.69 -7.44
CA TYR A 144 8.59 37.13 -6.28
C TYR A 144 9.56 36.34 -5.40
N ILE A 145 9.40 36.42 -4.08
CA ILE A 145 10.23 35.69 -3.11
C ILE A 145 9.33 34.88 -2.18
N GLY A 146 9.40 33.57 -2.29
CA GLY A 146 8.70 32.64 -1.42
C GLY A 146 9.66 31.94 -0.46
N SER A 147 9.35 31.89 0.84
CA SER A 147 10.06 31.01 1.78
C SER A 147 9.32 29.69 1.96
N ASN A 148 10.05 28.57 1.86
CA ASN A 148 9.57 27.22 2.12
C ASN A 148 9.60 26.84 3.63
N SER A 149 9.76 27.81 4.53
CA SER A 149 9.70 27.55 5.97
C SER A 149 8.33 26.97 6.36
N SER A 150 8.35 25.87 7.12
CA SER A 150 7.17 25.15 7.59
C SER A 150 6.65 25.66 8.94
N SER A 151 7.47 26.48 9.63
CA SER A 151 7.21 26.93 11.00
C SER A 151 7.25 28.47 11.17
N MET A 152 7.98 29.19 10.31
CA MET A 152 8.19 30.64 10.45
C MET A 152 7.30 31.44 9.50
N LYS A 153 6.52 32.35 10.10
CA LYS A 153 5.78 33.38 9.37
C LYS A 153 6.76 34.28 8.61
N SER A 154 6.45 34.57 7.35
CA SER A 154 7.29 35.45 6.53
C SER A 154 7.57 36.79 7.20
N THR A 155 6.60 37.38 7.92
CA THR A 155 6.81 38.64 8.66
C THR A 155 8.03 38.65 9.57
N LEU A 156 8.35 37.53 10.21
CA LEU A 156 9.52 37.40 11.09
C LEU A 156 10.84 37.51 10.32
N MET A 157 10.83 37.19 9.03
CA MET A 157 12.01 37.16 8.16
C MET A 157 12.24 38.48 7.40
N LEU A 158 11.30 39.43 7.47
CA LEU A 158 11.33 40.68 6.68
C LEU A 158 12.21 41.80 7.25
N VAL A 159 12.92 41.56 8.35
CA VAL A 159 13.68 42.60 9.08
C VAL A 159 14.64 43.37 8.18
N LYS A 160 15.26 42.70 7.20
CA LYS A 160 16.22 43.30 6.25
C LYS A 160 15.67 43.50 4.84
N VAL A 161 14.35 43.37 4.66
CA VAL A 161 13.68 43.46 3.35
C VAL A 161 13.01 44.81 3.19
N SER A 162 13.25 45.50 2.08
CA SER A 162 12.68 46.82 1.77
C SER A 162 11.14 46.79 1.72
N PRO A 163 10.43 47.86 2.14
CA PRO A 163 8.96 47.89 2.12
C PRO A 163 8.34 47.59 0.75
N LYS A 164 9.00 48.03 -0.33
CA LYS A 164 8.58 47.75 -1.71
C LYS A 164 8.63 46.25 -2.03
N ARG A 165 9.67 45.55 -1.56
CA ARG A 165 9.81 44.11 -1.77
C ARG A 165 8.89 43.29 -0.89
N GLN A 166 8.58 43.73 0.33
CA GLN A 166 7.69 43.00 1.24
C GLN A 166 6.32 42.69 0.59
N ARG A 167 5.85 43.54 -0.34
CA ARG A 167 4.63 43.30 -1.13
C ARG A 167 4.72 42.09 -2.09
N LYS A 168 5.92 41.57 -2.34
CA LYS A 168 6.21 40.41 -3.20
C LYS A 168 6.79 39.22 -2.43
N VAL A 169 6.80 39.29 -1.09
CA VAL A 169 7.27 38.20 -0.23
C VAL A 169 6.08 37.43 0.34
N PHE A 170 6.17 36.11 0.38
CA PHE A 170 5.17 35.20 0.94
C PHE A 170 5.84 33.90 1.42
N ASN A 171 5.10 33.05 2.11
CA ASN A 171 5.51 31.66 2.29
C ASN A 171 4.95 30.81 1.14
N ILE A 172 5.74 29.85 0.67
CA ILE A 172 5.38 28.83 -0.32
C ILE A 172 5.87 27.48 0.19
N HIS A 173 5.02 26.78 0.92
CA HIS A 173 5.38 25.59 1.68
C HIS A 173 5.03 24.32 0.90
N PHE A 174 6.06 23.66 0.38
CA PHE A 174 5.99 22.34 -0.26
C PHE A 174 6.13 21.23 0.79
N ALA A 175 5.18 20.30 0.82
CA ALA A 175 5.14 19.20 1.79
C ALA A 175 5.95 17.96 1.34
N MET A 176 6.37 17.10 2.27
CA MET A 176 7.03 15.80 2.07
C MET A 176 6.10 14.64 2.43
N PRO A 177 6.19 13.44 1.81
CA PRO A 177 7.10 12.94 0.75
C PRO A 177 6.71 13.32 -0.71
N PRO A 178 7.46 12.90 -1.76
CA PRO A 178 7.21 13.19 -3.19
C PRO A 178 5.77 13.04 -3.69
N SER A 179 5.04 12.06 -3.17
CA SER A 179 3.63 11.80 -3.49
C SER A 179 2.67 12.89 -2.98
N ILE A 180 3.05 13.68 -1.99
CA ILE A 180 2.23 14.79 -1.49
C ILE A 180 2.40 16.00 -2.42
N ARG A 181 1.35 16.29 -3.19
CA ARG A 181 1.33 17.39 -4.18
C ARG A 181 0.85 18.73 -3.61
N MET A 182 0.56 18.80 -2.31
CA MET A 182 0.03 20.01 -1.67
C MET A 182 1.10 21.09 -1.51
N VAL A 183 0.73 22.35 -1.76
CA VAL A 183 1.57 23.54 -1.53
C VAL A 183 0.75 24.60 -0.79
N GLU A 184 1.20 25.06 0.37
CA GLU A 184 0.52 26.14 1.10
C GLU A 184 1.14 27.49 0.75
N LEU A 185 0.33 28.41 0.27
CA LEU A 185 0.69 29.81 0.05
C LEU A 185 0.20 30.63 1.22
N MET A 186 1.02 31.52 1.78
CA MET A 186 0.59 32.40 2.88
C MET A 186 1.16 33.80 2.75
N THR A 187 0.30 34.79 2.94
CA THR A 187 0.68 36.21 2.98
C THR A 187 1.61 36.53 4.15
N CYS A 188 2.50 37.50 3.98
CA CYS A 188 3.23 38.14 5.07
C CYS A 188 2.46 39.35 5.68
N GLY A 189 1.15 39.43 5.45
CA GLY A 189 0.31 40.57 5.85
C GLY A 189 0.46 41.81 4.95
N LYS A 190 1.53 41.90 4.15
CA LYS A 190 1.78 42.97 3.18
C LYS A 190 1.81 42.51 1.72
N THR A 191 1.80 41.20 1.48
CA THR A 191 1.84 40.61 0.13
C THR A 191 0.69 41.11 -0.72
N ASP A 192 0.96 41.50 -1.96
CA ASP A 192 -0.07 41.88 -2.92
C ASP A 192 -0.97 40.67 -3.20
N PRO A 193 -2.30 40.78 -3.01
CA PRO A 193 -3.21 39.64 -3.07
C PRO A 193 -3.32 39.03 -4.47
N GLU A 194 -3.03 39.80 -5.52
CA GLU A 194 -3.06 39.36 -6.91
C GLU A 194 -1.97 38.32 -7.24
N ILE A 195 -0.94 38.20 -6.40
CA ILE A 195 0.13 37.22 -6.56
C ILE A 195 -0.39 35.79 -6.39
N PHE A 196 -1.34 35.57 -5.46
CA PHE A 196 -1.79 34.21 -5.15
C PHE A 196 -2.57 33.56 -6.31
N PRO A 197 -3.56 34.21 -6.97
CA PRO A 197 -4.20 33.64 -8.16
C PRO A 197 -3.21 33.31 -9.28
N TYR A 198 -2.18 34.13 -9.46
CA TYR A 198 -1.12 33.88 -10.44
C TYR A 198 -0.30 32.63 -10.07
N LEU A 199 0.18 32.54 -8.84
CA LEU A 199 0.96 31.38 -8.37
C LEU A 199 0.13 30.10 -8.31
N GLU A 200 -1.16 30.18 -7.96
CA GLU A 200 -2.08 29.05 -7.99
C GLU A 200 -2.19 28.47 -9.41
N THR A 201 -2.19 29.34 -10.43
CA THR A 201 -2.19 28.92 -11.83
C THR A 201 -0.86 28.25 -12.20
N VAL A 202 0.27 28.90 -11.91
CA VAL A 202 1.61 28.35 -12.20
C VAL A 202 1.83 27.00 -11.50
N LEU A 203 1.50 26.88 -10.22
CA LEU A 203 1.69 25.65 -9.45
C LEU A 203 0.74 24.54 -9.91
N GLY A 204 -0.51 24.88 -10.27
CA GLY A 204 -1.44 23.93 -10.87
C GLY A 204 -0.91 23.35 -12.19
N GLU A 205 -0.29 24.17 -13.03
CA GLU A 205 0.39 23.72 -14.25
C GLU A 205 1.62 22.85 -13.96
N CYS A 206 2.24 23.00 -12.79
CA CYS A 206 3.32 22.12 -12.35
C CYS A 206 2.82 20.80 -11.73
N GLY A 207 1.50 20.54 -11.72
CA GLY A 207 0.90 19.34 -11.13
C GLY A 207 0.70 19.44 -9.61
N MET A 208 0.92 20.60 -9.02
CA MET A 208 0.77 20.85 -7.59
C MET A 208 -0.65 21.29 -7.24
N LEU A 209 -1.01 21.14 -5.96
CA LEU A 209 -2.29 21.50 -5.35
C LEU A 209 -2.08 22.71 -4.42
N PRO A 210 -2.05 23.95 -4.96
CA PRO A 210 -1.84 25.14 -4.17
C PRO A 210 -3.09 25.51 -3.36
N VAL A 211 -2.90 25.81 -2.07
CA VAL A 211 -3.94 26.28 -1.15
C VAL A 211 -3.47 27.55 -0.44
N THR A 212 -4.27 28.61 -0.51
CA THR A 212 -3.88 29.93 0.00
C THR A 212 -4.45 30.22 1.39
N ALA A 213 -3.57 30.35 2.39
CA ALA A 213 -3.85 30.95 3.68
C ALA A 213 -3.93 32.49 3.55
N ARG A 214 -5.16 33.00 3.61
CA ARG A 214 -5.47 34.43 3.40
C ARG A 214 -4.94 35.35 4.51
N ARG A 215 -4.51 34.77 5.64
CA ARG A 215 -3.90 35.46 6.78
C ARG A 215 -2.72 34.65 7.28
N GLU A 216 -1.82 35.32 7.99
CA GLU A 216 -0.75 34.63 8.69
C GLU A 216 -1.32 33.67 9.74
N SER A 217 -0.83 32.44 9.71
CA SER A 217 -1.23 31.36 10.61
C SER A 217 0.02 30.54 10.94
N THR A 218 0.32 30.42 12.23
CA THR A 218 1.35 29.47 12.68
C THR A 218 0.88 28.06 12.38
N GLY A 219 1.70 27.30 11.67
CA GLY A 219 1.32 25.98 11.15
C GLY A 219 0.40 26.05 9.93
N PHE A 220 0.32 27.19 9.24
CA PHE A 220 -0.45 27.34 8.01
C PHE A 220 -1.90 26.87 8.17
N ILE A 221 -2.40 26.05 7.24
CA ILE A 221 -3.73 25.45 7.27
C ILE A 221 -3.62 24.02 7.79
N PHE A 222 -2.81 23.18 7.12
CA PHE A 222 -2.75 21.75 7.42
C PHE A 222 -2.15 21.48 8.81
N ASN A 223 -0.98 22.05 9.14
CA ASN A 223 -0.37 21.81 10.46
C ASN A 223 -1.24 22.37 11.59
N ARG A 224 -2.05 23.41 11.32
CA ARG A 224 -3.04 23.92 12.28
C ARG A 224 -4.20 22.95 12.51
N ILE A 225 -4.74 22.32 11.46
CA ILE A 225 -5.74 21.25 11.58
C ILE A 225 -5.12 20.07 12.33
N TRP A 226 -3.91 19.67 11.95
CA TRP A 226 -3.18 18.57 12.56
C TRP A 226 -2.92 18.80 14.07
N ALA A 227 -2.54 20.02 14.47
CA ALA A 227 -2.41 20.38 15.88
C ALA A 227 -3.74 20.24 16.65
N ALA A 228 -4.88 20.55 16.02
CA ALA A 228 -6.18 20.35 16.65
C ALA A 228 -6.51 18.86 16.83
N VAL A 229 -6.25 18.04 15.81
CA VAL A 229 -6.44 16.58 15.88
C VAL A 229 -5.59 15.97 16.98
N LYS A 230 -4.29 16.26 17.02
CA LYS A 230 -3.39 15.75 18.07
C LYS A 230 -3.82 16.17 19.46
N ARG A 231 -4.25 17.43 19.63
CA ARG A 231 -4.71 17.94 20.91
C ARG A 231 -5.92 17.15 21.43
N GLU A 232 -6.89 16.87 20.56
CA GLU A 232 -8.08 16.11 20.94
C GLU A 232 -7.73 14.66 21.28
N ILE A 233 -6.84 14.04 20.51
CA ILE A 233 -6.33 12.69 20.80
C ILE A 233 -5.69 12.64 22.18
N MET A 234 -4.82 13.60 22.51
CA MET A 234 -4.21 13.65 23.84
C MET A 234 -5.25 13.81 24.95
N GLN A 235 -6.34 14.57 24.73
CA GLN A 235 -7.42 14.70 25.72
C GLN A 235 -8.16 13.38 25.93
N ILE A 236 -8.59 12.72 24.86
CA ILE A 236 -9.26 11.39 24.90
C ILE A 236 -8.40 10.39 25.69
N LEU A 237 -7.10 10.36 25.39
CA LEU A 237 -6.16 9.47 26.08
C LEU A 237 -5.97 9.85 27.56
N SER A 238 -5.87 11.16 27.87
CA SER A 238 -5.69 11.64 29.24
C SER A 238 -6.90 11.38 30.14
N GLU A 239 -8.10 11.36 29.56
CA GLU A 239 -9.37 11.07 30.23
C GLU A 239 -9.62 9.56 30.37
N GLY A 240 -8.79 8.72 29.72
CA GLY A 240 -8.95 7.27 29.71
C GLY A 240 -10.16 6.79 28.93
N VAL A 241 -10.67 7.59 27.98
CA VAL A 241 -11.86 7.27 27.20
C VAL A 241 -11.60 6.11 26.22
N SER A 242 -10.38 6.00 25.69
CA SER A 242 -9.95 4.96 24.74
C SER A 242 -8.41 4.88 24.70
N ASP A 243 -7.85 3.96 23.93
CA ASP A 243 -6.41 3.78 23.73
C ASP A 243 -5.94 4.16 22.30
N PRO A 244 -4.63 4.34 22.07
CA PRO A 244 -4.11 4.81 20.78
C PRO A 244 -4.46 3.91 19.58
N SER A 245 -4.61 2.59 19.80
CA SER A 245 -4.88 1.62 18.74
C SER A 245 -6.34 1.65 18.31
N GLU A 246 -7.27 1.84 19.25
CA GLU A 246 -8.69 2.02 18.97
C GLU A 246 -8.97 3.36 18.25
N ILE A 247 -8.28 4.43 18.66
CA ILE A 247 -8.37 5.74 17.99
C ILE A 247 -7.91 5.63 16.53
N ASP A 248 -6.77 4.98 16.28
CA ASP A 248 -6.26 4.80 14.92
C ASP A 248 -7.17 3.88 14.10
N LEU A 249 -7.72 2.82 14.69
CA LEU A 249 -8.70 1.94 14.05
C LEU A 249 -9.94 2.72 13.59
N LEU A 250 -10.52 3.53 14.47
CA LEU A 250 -11.68 4.37 14.13
C LEU A 250 -11.32 5.41 13.05
N TRP A 251 -10.15 6.03 13.15
CA TRP A 251 -9.66 6.98 12.15
C TRP A 251 -9.52 6.32 10.77
N GLU A 252 -8.91 5.14 10.71
CA GLU A 252 -8.73 4.37 9.49
C GLU A 252 -10.07 4.06 8.82
N HIS A 253 -11.05 3.57 9.60
CA HIS A 253 -12.37 3.24 9.09
C HIS A 253 -13.16 4.46 8.60
N MET A 254 -13.03 5.60 9.29
CA MET A 254 -13.75 6.82 8.95
C MET A 254 -13.17 7.54 7.72
N PHE A 255 -11.84 7.61 7.61
CA PHE A 255 -11.17 8.45 6.62
C PHE A 255 -10.57 7.68 5.43
N ARG A 256 -10.44 6.35 5.52
CA ARG A 256 -9.93 5.41 4.49
C ARG A 256 -8.60 5.83 3.84
N ASN A 257 -7.55 5.00 3.98
CA ASN A 257 -6.22 5.23 3.38
C ASN A 257 -5.50 6.52 3.83
N GLY A 258 -5.88 7.09 4.98
CA GLY A 258 -5.20 8.24 5.59
C GLY A 258 -4.10 7.80 6.57
N PRO A 259 -3.09 8.65 6.84
CA PRO A 259 -2.09 8.37 7.87
C PRO A 259 -2.77 8.24 9.24
N LEU A 260 -2.38 7.21 10.00
CA LEU A 260 -2.90 6.90 11.33
C LEU A 260 -2.35 7.91 12.35
N PRO A 261 -3.20 8.67 13.06
CA PRO A 261 -2.75 9.86 13.77
C PRO A 261 -1.88 9.55 14.99
N CYS A 262 -2.17 8.54 15.79
CA CYS A 262 -1.34 8.16 16.94
C CYS A 262 0.00 7.58 16.47
N GLN A 263 0.00 6.71 15.46
CA GLN A 263 1.24 6.22 14.86
C GLN A 263 2.09 7.33 14.24
N LEU A 264 1.45 8.34 13.65
CA LEU A 264 2.13 9.51 13.08
C LEU A 264 2.78 10.35 14.18
N MET A 265 2.14 10.52 15.34
CA MET A 265 2.75 11.16 16.52
C MET A 265 3.99 10.38 16.99
N ASP A 266 3.91 9.05 17.07
CA ASP A 266 5.05 8.21 17.44
C ASP A 266 6.17 8.23 16.39
N GLN A 267 5.84 8.33 15.11
CA GLN A 267 6.82 8.44 14.03
C GLN A 267 7.58 9.78 14.07
N VAL A 268 6.89 10.88 14.37
CA VAL A 268 7.51 12.20 14.58
C VAL A 268 8.35 12.21 15.85
N GLY A 269 7.86 11.53 16.88
CA GLY A 269 8.46 11.45 18.20
C GLY A 269 7.77 12.38 19.19
N LEU A 270 7.42 11.85 20.35
CA LEU A 270 6.50 12.51 21.30
C LEU A 270 7.08 13.77 21.94
N ASP A 271 8.40 13.84 22.13
CA ASP A 271 9.10 15.05 22.56
C ASP A 271 9.02 16.18 21.52
N THR A 272 9.16 15.84 20.24
CA THR A 272 9.05 16.78 19.12
C THR A 272 7.61 17.25 18.97
N VAL A 273 6.66 16.34 19.11
CA VAL A 273 5.22 16.66 19.18
C VAL A 273 4.96 17.62 20.34
N ALA A 274 5.43 17.33 21.56
CA ALA A 274 5.23 18.18 22.72
C ALA A 274 5.87 19.57 22.55
N PHE A 275 7.08 19.65 21.99
CA PHE A 275 7.74 20.93 21.71
C PHE A 275 6.94 21.80 20.74
N ILE A 276 6.43 21.21 19.66
CA ILE A 276 5.63 21.92 18.65
C ILE A 276 4.28 22.35 19.24
N GLU A 277 3.61 21.47 19.97
CA GLU A 277 2.30 21.77 20.58
C GLU A 277 2.40 22.80 21.71
N GLU A 278 3.49 22.81 22.49
CA GLU A 278 3.76 23.85 23.50
C GLU A 278 3.75 25.24 22.88
N ASN A 279 4.43 25.42 21.74
CA ASN A 279 4.44 26.68 21.02
C ASN A 279 3.02 27.10 20.57
N TYR A 280 2.20 26.14 20.10
CA TYR A 280 0.81 26.43 19.74
C TYR A 280 -0.07 26.79 20.95
N ILE A 281 0.15 26.12 22.08
CA ILE A 281 -0.56 26.37 23.33
C ILE A 281 -0.27 27.78 23.84
N GLN A 282 1.01 28.15 23.91
CA GLN A 282 1.43 29.49 24.34
C GLN A 282 0.90 30.58 23.41
N GLU A 283 1.02 30.39 22.09
CA GLU A 283 0.55 31.38 21.13
C GLU A 283 -0.98 31.57 21.15
N ARG A 284 -1.74 30.49 21.42
CA ARG A 284 -3.20 30.49 21.31
C ARG A 284 -3.92 30.55 22.66
N GLY A 285 -3.20 30.52 23.79
CA GLY A 285 -3.77 30.49 25.14
C GLY A 285 -4.60 29.24 25.42
N LEU A 286 -4.17 28.07 24.93
CA LEU A 286 -4.88 26.80 25.12
C LEU A 286 -4.49 26.15 26.47
N PRO A 287 -5.32 25.24 27.02
CA PRO A 287 -4.95 24.50 28.23
C PRO A 287 -3.91 23.41 27.93
N SER A 288 -2.87 23.31 28.77
CA SER A 288 -1.77 22.34 28.64
C SER A 288 -1.94 21.07 29.48
N VAL A 289 -2.74 21.13 30.55
CA VAL A 289 -2.81 20.11 31.60
C VAL A 289 -3.16 18.72 31.06
N SER A 290 -4.23 18.60 30.28
CA SER A 290 -4.69 17.33 29.68
C SER A 290 -4.06 17.03 28.32
N THR A 291 -3.01 17.76 27.93
CA THR A 291 -2.40 17.64 26.59
C THR A 291 -0.89 17.45 26.68
N VAL A 292 -0.09 18.51 26.51
CA VAL A 292 1.38 18.44 26.52
C VAL A 292 1.95 18.09 27.88
N ASP A 293 1.31 18.53 28.98
CA ASP A 293 1.79 18.22 30.34
C ASP A 293 1.53 16.76 30.69
N TRP A 294 0.36 16.25 30.30
CA TRP A 294 0.05 14.82 30.38
C TRP A 294 1.01 13.99 29.52
N LEU A 295 1.24 14.37 28.26
CA LEU A 295 2.15 13.66 27.36
C LEU A 295 3.57 13.62 27.91
N ARG A 296 4.02 14.72 28.55
CA ARG A 296 5.32 14.79 29.22
C ARG A 296 5.40 13.80 30.37
N LYS A 297 4.43 13.87 31.29
CA LYS A 297 4.41 13.07 32.51
C LYS A 297 4.27 11.56 32.23
N GLU A 298 3.33 11.18 31.36
CA GLU A 298 2.98 9.78 31.16
C GLU A 298 3.89 9.07 30.12
N TYR A 299 4.59 9.82 29.26
CA TYR A 299 5.43 9.23 28.21
C TYR A 299 6.87 9.77 28.23
N ILE A 300 7.06 11.08 28.07
CA ILE A 300 8.39 11.65 27.83
C ILE A 300 9.32 11.48 29.05
N GLU A 301 8.85 11.76 30.27
CA GLU A 301 9.61 11.58 31.52
C GLU A 301 9.99 10.11 31.76
N GLN A 302 9.21 9.18 31.21
CA GLN A 302 9.48 7.73 31.27
C GLN A 302 10.42 7.26 30.15
N ASN A 303 10.89 8.20 29.30
CA ASN A 303 11.67 7.98 28.09
C ASN A 303 10.91 7.20 27.01
N ARG A 304 9.59 7.32 26.92
CA ARG A 304 8.76 6.80 25.83
C ARG A 304 8.56 7.92 24.80
N LEU A 305 9.38 7.94 23.75
CA LEU A 305 9.45 9.03 22.78
C LEU A 305 8.89 8.67 21.39
N GLY A 306 8.17 7.56 21.25
CA GLY A 306 7.73 7.04 19.96
C GLY A 306 8.76 6.12 19.32
N LYS A 307 8.77 6.05 17.98
CA LYS A 307 9.62 5.11 17.21
C LYS A 307 11.12 5.26 17.46
N LYS A 308 11.57 6.44 17.89
CA LYS A 308 12.99 6.70 18.21
C LYS A 308 13.41 6.25 19.62
N SER A 309 12.46 5.80 20.45
CA SER A 309 12.76 5.26 21.78
C SER A 309 12.60 3.75 21.82
N GLU A 310 13.55 3.09 22.48
CA GLU A 310 13.51 1.66 22.79
C GLU A 310 12.39 1.27 23.76
N LYS A 311 11.75 2.25 24.40
CA LYS A 311 10.56 2.07 25.25
C LYS A 311 9.26 2.43 24.52
N GLY A 312 9.31 2.71 23.21
CA GLY A 312 8.16 3.05 22.39
C GLY A 312 7.64 4.45 22.67
N GLY A 313 6.35 4.67 22.41
CA GLY A 313 5.62 5.92 22.65
C GLY A 313 4.19 5.61 23.06
N LEU A 314 3.23 6.19 22.34
CA LEU A 314 1.80 5.86 22.46
C LEU A 314 1.60 4.36 22.23
N TYR A 315 2.30 3.81 21.26
CA TYR A 315 2.43 2.37 21.07
C TYR A 315 3.57 1.79 21.93
N PRO A 316 3.45 0.53 22.36
CA PRO A 316 4.57 -0.15 23.01
C PRO A 316 5.81 -0.13 22.12
N PRO A 317 7.02 -0.26 22.71
CA PRO A 317 8.22 -0.40 21.90
C PRO A 317 8.01 -1.55 20.94
N LEU A 318 8.24 -1.28 19.66
CA LEU A 318 8.56 -2.36 18.74
C LEU A 318 9.71 -3.10 19.41
N ALA A 319 9.50 -4.38 19.77
CA ALA A 319 10.58 -5.21 20.27
C ALA A 319 11.77 -4.97 19.34
N LYS A 320 12.96 -4.70 19.91
CA LYS A 320 14.18 -4.58 19.11
C LYS A 320 14.38 -5.89 18.33
N SER A 321 13.80 -5.99 17.14
CA SER A 321 14.55 -6.51 16.02
C SER A 321 15.65 -5.48 15.84
N ALA A 322 16.87 -5.82 16.25
CA ALA A 322 18.05 -5.07 15.85
C ALA A 322 17.93 -4.76 14.35
N SER A 323 18.25 -3.53 13.97
CA SER A 323 18.25 -3.05 12.58
C SER A 323 18.45 -4.17 11.56
N ALA A 324 17.46 -4.35 10.68
CA ALA A 324 17.77 -4.73 9.32
C ALA A 324 17.62 -3.43 8.49
N GLU A 325 18.63 -2.75 7.93
CA GLU A 325 19.67 -3.28 7.02
C GLU A 325 19.46 -4.76 6.76
N ALA A 326 18.64 -5.08 5.75
CA ALA A 326 18.47 -6.42 5.23
C ALA A 326 19.81 -7.18 5.25
N THR A 327 20.01 -7.89 6.36
CA THR A 327 21.09 -8.82 6.60
C THR A 327 20.35 -10.00 7.17
N PRO A 328 20.49 -11.17 6.54
CA PRO A 328 19.47 -12.19 6.54
C PRO A 328 19.19 -12.67 7.95
N ALA A 329 17.93 -13.03 8.21
CA ALA A 329 17.57 -13.87 9.32
C ALA A 329 18.61 -15.01 9.44
N ASN A 330 19.03 -15.26 10.69
CA ASN A 330 19.98 -16.28 11.14
C ASN A 330 20.34 -17.36 10.08
N PRO A 331 21.62 -17.52 9.70
CA PRO A 331 22.07 -18.42 8.64
C PRO A 331 22.00 -19.88 9.09
N HIS A 332 20.79 -20.44 9.16
CA HIS A 332 20.53 -21.88 9.12
C HIS A 332 19.13 -22.15 8.56
N SER A 333 18.92 -21.84 7.29
CA SER A 333 18.41 -22.80 6.30
C SER A 333 18.64 -22.19 4.91
N ALA A 334 18.82 -23.00 3.88
CA ALA A 334 19.06 -22.55 2.51
C ALA A 334 18.10 -21.42 2.10
N ALA A 335 18.54 -20.47 1.27
CA ALA A 335 17.69 -19.37 0.79
C ALA A 335 16.39 -19.93 0.19
N LYS A 336 15.28 -19.84 0.95
CA LYS A 336 13.95 -20.25 0.49
C LYS A 336 13.35 -19.12 -0.33
N ASP A 337 12.86 -19.45 -1.50
CA ASP A 337 12.08 -18.53 -2.31
C ASP A 337 10.59 -18.86 -2.13
N ILE A 338 9.74 -17.84 -2.15
CA ILE A 338 8.28 -18.03 -2.15
C ILE A 338 7.78 -17.76 -3.56
N TYR A 339 7.06 -18.71 -4.12
CA TYR A 339 6.34 -18.53 -5.38
C TYR A 339 4.92 -18.09 -5.05
N LEU A 340 4.49 -16.97 -5.64
CA LEU A 340 3.18 -16.34 -5.45
C LEU A 340 2.43 -16.28 -6.77
N LEU A 341 1.15 -16.60 -6.76
CA LEU A 341 0.27 -16.40 -7.90
C LEU A 341 -0.41 -15.05 -7.84
N ASP A 342 -0.16 -14.22 -8.85
CA ASP A 342 -0.99 -13.06 -9.16
C ASP A 342 -2.05 -13.48 -10.19
N SER A 343 -3.32 -13.38 -9.81
CA SER A 343 -4.45 -13.69 -10.70
C SER A 343 -4.56 -12.77 -11.90
N GLY A 344 -3.89 -11.60 -11.88
CA GLY A 344 -3.95 -10.60 -12.95
C GLY A 344 -5.19 -9.68 -12.88
N LEU A 345 -5.97 -9.79 -11.79
CA LEU A 345 -7.08 -8.89 -11.47
C LEU A 345 -6.63 -7.57 -10.82
N GLY A 346 -5.38 -7.53 -10.36
CA GLY A 346 -4.78 -6.38 -9.70
C GLY A 346 -4.35 -5.25 -10.64
N GLY A 347 -4.08 -4.08 -10.08
CA GLY A 347 -3.63 -2.88 -10.79
C GLY A 347 -4.67 -2.26 -11.73
N ASN A 348 -4.44 -1.01 -12.15
CA ASN A 348 -5.28 -0.36 -13.16
C ASN A 348 -4.97 -0.92 -14.55
N ALA A 349 -5.55 -2.07 -14.90
CA ALA A 349 -5.48 -2.58 -16.27
C ALA A 349 -6.14 -1.58 -17.22
N LYS A 350 -5.38 -1.05 -18.19
CA LYS A 350 -5.89 -0.11 -19.21
C LYS A 350 -6.94 -0.75 -20.12
N ASP A 351 -6.90 -2.07 -20.25
CA ASP A 351 -7.83 -2.89 -21.05
C ASP A 351 -8.28 -4.11 -20.24
N VAL A 352 -9.53 -4.06 -19.78
CA VAL A 352 -10.15 -5.12 -18.95
C VAL A 352 -10.30 -6.43 -19.73
N SER A 353 -10.27 -6.40 -21.07
CA SER A 353 -10.35 -7.63 -21.87
C SER A 353 -9.11 -8.53 -21.75
N GLN A 354 -7.98 -7.98 -21.27
CA GLN A 354 -6.71 -8.69 -21.11
C GLN A 354 -6.54 -9.35 -19.73
N VAL A 355 -7.52 -9.26 -18.84
CA VAL A 355 -7.47 -9.86 -17.49
C VAL A 355 -7.14 -11.36 -17.55
N HIS A 356 -7.69 -12.08 -18.52
CA HIS A 356 -7.43 -13.51 -18.76
C HIS A 356 -6.04 -13.84 -19.34
N SER A 357 -5.15 -12.86 -19.45
CA SER A 357 -3.77 -13.01 -19.90
C SER A 357 -2.78 -12.22 -19.04
N ASN A 358 -3.21 -11.67 -17.91
CA ASN A 358 -2.37 -10.84 -17.05
C ASN A 358 -1.78 -11.61 -15.86
N GLY A 359 -2.22 -12.86 -15.63
CA GLY A 359 -1.79 -13.67 -14.50
C GLY A 359 -0.31 -14.02 -14.56
N LYS A 360 0.30 -14.18 -13.39
CA LYS A 360 1.74 -14.44 -13.26
C LYS A 360 2.05 -15.36 -12.08
N ILE A 361 3.12 -16.12 -12.21
CA ILE A 361 3.85 -16.70 -11.09
C ILE A 361 5.01 -15.75 -10.77
N LEU A 362 5.07 -15.25 -9.54
CA LEU A 362 6.08 -14.33 -9.04
C LEU A 362 6.95 -15.07 -8.02
N ARG A 363 8.27 -14.94 -8.15
CA ARG A 363 9.26 -15.46 -7.21
C ARG A 363 9.70 -14.34 -6.27
N LEU A 364 9.41 -14.50 -4.98
CA LEU A 364 9.90 -13.65 -3.90
C LEU A 364 11.13 -14.29 -3.28
N ASN A 365 12.26 -13.62 -3.40
CA ASN A 365 13.45 -14.01 -2.67
C ASN A 365 13.40 -13.41 -1.26
N LEU A 366 13.25 -14.25 -0.23
CA LEU A 366 13.07 -13.79 1.15
C LEU A 366 14.29 -13.04 1.70
N ALA A 367 15.50 -13.37 1.26
CA ALA A 367 16.72 -12.72 1.72
C ALA A 367 16.85 -11.28 1.19
N THR A 368 16.49 -11.06 -0.08
CA THR A 368 16.60 -9.75 -0.74
C THR A 368 15.29 -8.96 -0.77
N GLN A 369 14.18 -9.58 -0.39
CA GLN A 369 12.81 -9.06 -0.52
C GLN A 369 12.48 -8.63 -1.97
N LYS A 370 13.17 -9.24 -2.95
CA LYS A 370 12.98 -8.93 -4.36
C LYS A 370 11.92 -9.86 -4.94
N LEU A 371 10.89 -9.27 -5.53
CA LEU A 371 9.84 -9.96 -6.26
C LEU A 371 10.11 -9.89 -7.76
N THR A 372 10.23 -11.04 -8.43
CA THR A 372 10.48 -11.15 -9.87
C THR A 372 9.50 -12.10 -10.54
N PRO A 373 8.99 -11.78 -11.74
CA PRO A 373 8.15 -12.73 -12.49
C PRO A 373 8.97 -13.95 -12.94
N ALA A 374 8.45 -15.14 -12.66
CA ALA A 374 8.97 -16.43 -13.13
C ALA A 374 8.20 -16.92 -14.35
N VAL A 375 6.85 -16.88 -14.29
CA VAL A 375 5.98 -17.21 -15.43
C VAL A 375 4.99 -16.06 -15.63
N VAL A 376 4.77 -15.67 -16.87
CA VAL A 376 3.87 -14.55 -17.23
C VAL A 376 2.81 -15.00 -18.23
N SER A 377 1.81 -14.15 -18.43
CA SER A 377 0.74 -14.37 -19.40
C SER A 377 -0.15 -15.58 -19.10
N LEU A 378 -0.36 -15.86 -17.81
CA LEU A 378 -1.22 -16.93 -17.33
C LEU A 378 -2.70 -16.54 -17.38
N ASN A 379 -3.53 -17.53 -17.62
CA ASN A 379 -4.99 -17.36 -17.62
C ASN A 379 -5.55 -17.56 -16.21
N MET A 380 -5.73 -16.45 -15.48
CA MET A 380 -6.43 -16.43 -14.19
C MET A 380 -5.96 -17.55 -13.24
N PRO A 381 -4.67 -17.58 -12.86
CA PRO A 381 -4.14 -18.66 -12.03
C PRO A 381 -4.68 -18.58 -10.59
N ASP A 382 -4.86 -19.73 -9.94
CA ASP A 382 -5.45 -19.82 -8.59
C ASP A 382 -4.62 -20.65 -7.61
N GLY A 383 -4.53 -21.97 -7.81
CA GLY A 383 -3.73 -22.87 -6.99
C GLY A 383 -2.31 -23.02 -7.53
N ILE A 384 -1.33 -23.19 -6.64
CA ILE A 384 0.07 -23.48 -6.97
C ILE A 384 0.66 -24.46 -5.97
N ASP A 385 1.48 -25.39 -6.45
CA ASP A 385 2.36 -26.17 -5.59
C ASP A 385 3.58 -26.69 -6.38
N VAL A 386 4.59 -27.23 -5.70
CA VAL A 386 5.84 -27.65 -6.34
C VAL A 386 6.22 -29.09 -6.01
N SER A 387 6.96 -29.71 -6.92
CA SER A 387 7.77 -30.88 -6.62
C SER A 387 9.25 -30.48 -6.63
N LEU A 388 9.91 -30.64 -5.48
CA LEU A 388 11.34 -30.43 -5.31
C LEU A 388 12.13 -31.60 -5.92
N GLU A 389 11.59 -32.83 -5.93
CA GLU A 389 12.24 -33.99 -6.58
C GLU A 389 12.41 -33.74 -8.09
N THR A 390 11.36 -33.24 -8.75
CA THR A 390 11.36 -33.02 -10.20
C THR A 390 11.72 -31.58 -10.59
N GLN A 391 11.87 -30.67 -9.62
CA GLN A 391 12.13 -29.24 -9.81
C GLN A 391 11.07 -28.56 -10.69
N ARG A 392 9.80 -28.91 -10.45
CA ARG A 392 8.65 -28.42 -11.22
C ARG A 392 7.65 -27.68 -10.37
N VAL A 393 7.09 -26.62 -10.93
CA VAL A 393 5.92 -25.93 -10.41
C VAL A 393 4.67 -26.42 -11.15
N PHE A 394 3.58 -26.56 -10.42
CA PHE A 394 2.26 -26.92 -10.93
C PHE A 394 1.29 -25.80 -10.53
N TRP A 395 0.38 -25.44 -11.44
CA TRP A 395 -0.67 -24.46 -11.12
C TRP A 395 -1.97 -24.76 -11.85
N SER A 396 -3.08 -24.32 -11.26
CA SER A 396 -4.40 -24.33 -11.89
C SER A 396 -4.71 -22.99 -12.56
N SER A 397 -5.46 -23.04 -13.65
CA SER A 397 -5.95 -21.87 -14.39
C SER A 397 -7.46 -21.93 -14.50
N MET A 398 -8.13 -20.93 -13.94
CA MET A 398 -9.59 -20.91 -13.71
C MET A 398 -10.44 -20.92 -14.98
N GLY A 399 -9.86 -20.65 -16.15
CA GLY A 399 -10.63 -20.44 -17.37
C GLY A 399 -11.19 -19.02 -17.47
N ARG A 400 -12.01 -18.77 -18.50
CA ARG A 400 -12.58 -17.43 -18.78
C ARG A 400 -14.00 -17.30 -18.28
N ASN A 401 -14.77 -18.38 -18.39
CA ASN A 401 -16.18 -18.38 -18.02
C ASN A 401 -16.42 -19.52 -17.02
N PRO A 402 -16.82 -19.22 -15.77
CA PRO A 402 -17.07 -20.27 -14.78
C PRO A 402 -18.17 -21.28 -15.19
N ALA A 403 -19.07 -20.90 -16.11
CA ALA A 403 -20.09 -21.80 -16.65
C ALA A 403 -19.58 -22.67 -17.82
N ALA A 404 -18.37 -22.44 -18.31
CA ALA A 404 -17.74 -23.24 -19.35
C ALA A 404 -16.74 -24.23 -18.74
N CYS A 405 -16.57 -25.38 -19.38
CA CYS A 405 -15.48 -26.31 -19.06
C CYS A 405 -14.15 -25.81 -19.67
N ASP A 406 -13.72 -24.59 -19.33
CA ASP A 406 -12.55 -23.96 -19.95
C ASP A 406 -11.33 -23.80 -19.02
N GLY A 407 -11.36 -24.43 -17.85
CA GLY A 407 -10.25 -24.53 -16.92
C GLY A 407 -9.15 -25.49 -17.40
N SER A 408 -7.96 -25.34 -16.83
CA SER A 408 -6.81 -26.21 -17.14
C SER A 408 -5.81 -26.28 -15.99
N VAL A 409 -4.94 -27.28 -16.01
CA VAL A 409 -3.82 -27.44 -15.06
C VAL A 409 -2.53 -27.56 -15.84
N TRP A 410 -1.49 -26.89 -15.36
CA TRP A 410 -0.22 -26.72 -16.06
C TRP A 410 0.97 -26.98 -15.15
N SER A 411 2.11 -27.23 -15.76
CA SER A 411 3.39 -27.36 -15.08
C SER A 411 4.51 -26.71 -15.89
N ALA A 412 5.56 -26.24 -15.21
CA ALA A 412 6.79 -25.72 -15.80
C ALA A 412 7.96 -26.05 -14.86
N ASP A 413 9.20 -25.90 -15.35
CA ASP A 413 10.35 -25.81 -14.45
C ASP A 413 10.30 -24.51 -13.61
N PHE A 414 11.17 -24.40 -12.59
CA PHE A 414 11.21 -23.22 -11.71
C PHE A 414 11.59 -21.90 -12.42
N GLU A 415 12.21 -21.95 -13.58
CA GLU A 415 12.54 -20.77 -14.38
C GLU A 415 11.45 -20.46 -15.43
N GLY A 416 10.34 -21.20 -15.43
CA GLY A 416 9.21 -21.03 -16.33
C GLY A 416 9.38 -21.68 -17.72
N GLY A 417 10.41 -22.50 -17.89
CA GLY A 417 10.65 -23.32 -19.08
C GLY A 417 9.87 -24.63 -19.06
N ASP A 418 10.03 -25.43 -20.12
CA ASP A 418 9.45 -26.78 -20.28
C ASP A 418 7.96 -26.87 -19.90
N MET A 419 7.16 -25.95 -20.42
CA MET A 419 5.73 -25.88 -20.12
C MET A 419 4.99 -27.13 -20.60
N MET A 420 4.23 -27.74 -19.70
CA MET A 420 3.39 -28.91 -19.94
C MET A 420 1.95 -28.62 -19.52
N CYS A 421 1.01 -28.94 -20.40
CA CYS A 421 -0.41 -28.96 -20.05
C CYS A 421 -0.74 -30.32 -19.44
N ILE A 422 -1.09 -30.35 -18.16
CA ILE A 422 -1.39 -31.57 -17.40
C ILE A 422 -2.84 -31.97 -17.62
N VAL A 423 -3.76 -31.02 -17.44
CA VAL A 423 -5.18 -31.21 -17.73
C VAL A 423 -5.60 -30.15 -18.74
N PRO A 424 -5.98 -30.55 -19.97
CA PRO A 424 -6.34 -29.62 -21.02
C PRO A 424 -7.73 -29.02 -20.81
N VAL A 425 -7.96 -27.89 -21.48
CA VAL A 425 -9.27 -27.23 -21.61
C VAL A 425 -10.31 -28.22 -22.14
N GLY A 426 -11.51 -28.19 -21.57
CA GLY A 426 -12.64 -29.08 -21.92
C GLY A 426 -12.92 -30.18 -20.90
N GLY A 427 -11.99 -30.47 -19.99
CA GLY A 427 -12.14 -31.53 -18.98
C GLY A 427 -12.64 -31.07 -17.61
N ILE A 428 -12.46 -29.80 -17.27
CA ILE A 428 -12.72 -29.20 -15.94
C ILE A 428 -13.25 -27.77 -16.10
N HIS A 429 -14.04 -27.28 -15.14
CA HIS A 429 -14.63 -25.94 -15.17
C HIS A 429 -13.68 -24.88 -14.62
N THR A 430 -13.58 -24.79 -13.30
CA THR A 430 -12.83 -23.75 -12.61
C THR A 430 -11.92 -24.42 -11.58
N PRO A 431 -10.77 -24.95 -11.99
CA PRO A 431 -9.85 -25.56 -11.05
C PRO A 431 -9.33 -24.51 -10.06
N LYS A 432 -9.28 -24.91 -8.80
CA LYS A 432 -8.89 -24.10 -7.64
C LYS A 432 -7.60 -24.63 -7.04
N GLN A 433 -7.43 -24.50 -5.73
CA GLN A 433 -6.23 -24.92 -5.03
C GLN A 433 -5.78 -26.32 -5.50
N LEU A 434 -4.45 -26.51 -5.57
CA LEU A 434 -3.88 -27.83 -5.78
C LEU A 434 -2.90 -28.21 -4.67
N ALA A 435 -2.67 -29.52 -4.53
CA ALA A 435 -1.66 -30.11 -3.67
C ALA A 435 -0.83 -31.11 -4.47
N VAL A 436 0.49 -31.03 -4.35
CA VAL A 436 1.44 -31.97 -4.97
C VAL A 436 1.87 -33.01 -3.95
N ILE A 437 1.73 -34.30 -4.28
CA ILE A 437 2.10 -35.42 -3.41
C ILE A 437 3.26 -36.19 -4.06
N GLU A 438 4.49 -35.85 -3.67
CA GLU A 438 5.71 -36.40 -4.27
C GLU A 438 5.83 -37.91 -4.13
N SER A 439 5.50 -38.47 -2.96
CA SER A 439 5.57 -39.91 -2.69
C SER A 439 4.69 -40.75 -3.63
N ARG A 440 3.71 -40.12 -4.27
CA ARG A 440 2.80 -40.75 -5.24
C ARG A 440 2.98 -40.22 -6.68
N LYS A 441 3.80 -39.18 -6.89
CA LYS A 441 3.93 -38.46 -8.17
C LYS A 441 2.59 -38.00 -8.75
N GLN A 442 1.73 -37.51 -7.86
CA GLN A 442 0.35 -37.13 -8.15
C GLN A 442 0.05 -35.71 -7.72
N ILE A 443 -0.86 -35.08 -8.46
CA ILE A 443 -1.45 -33.80 -8.09
C ILE A 443 -2.94 -33.97 -7.79
N TYR A 444 -3.43 -33.19 -6.84
CA TYR A 444 -4.81 -33.16 -6.40
C TYR A 444 -5.31 -31.73 -6.50
N PHE A 445 -6.53 -31.52 -7.00
CA PHE A 445 -7.10 -30.18 -7.12
C PHE A 445 -8.62 -30.22 -7.05
N CYS A 446 -9.22 -29.11 -6.63
CA CYS A 446 -10.67 -28.93 -6.64
C CYS A 446 -11.15 -28.30 -7.96
N ASP A 447 -12.34 -28.65 -8.42
CA ASP A 447 -13.07 -27.93 -9.46
C ASP A 447 -14.33 -27.30 -8.84
N ARG A 448 -14.37 -25.96 -8.82
CA ARG A 448 -15.38 -25.21 -8.08
C ARG A 448 -16.76 -25.37 -8.69
N GLU A 449 -16.92 -25.02 -9.96
CA GLU A 449 -18.19 -25.14 -10.68
C GLU A 449 -18.47 -26.58 -11.13
N GLY A 450 -17.44 -27.41 -11.31
CA GLY A 450 -17.61 -28.86 -11.48
C GLY A 450 -18.01 -29.61 -10.20
N THR A 451 -17.97 -28.92 -9.04
CA THR A 451 -18.34 -29.44 -7.71
C THR A 451 -17.63 -30.73 -7.31
N SER A 452 -16.33 -30.81 -7.63
CA SER A 452 -15.56 -32.06 -7.56
C SER A 452 -14.14 -31.88 -7.05
N VAL A 453 -13.53 -32.99 -6.63
CA VAL A 453 -12.11 -33.09 -6.26
C VAL A 453 -11.46 -34.13 -7.16
N HIS A 454 -10.33 -33.79 -7.76
CA HIS A 454 -9.66 -34.58 -8.79
C HIS A 454 -8.26 -35.01 -8.34
N ARG A 455 -7.76 -36.08 -8.97
CA ARG A 455 -6.37 -36.55 -8.91
C ARG A 455 -5.89 -36.93 -10.30
N CYS A 456 -4.64 -36.63 -10.63
CA CYS A 456 -3.94 -37.17 -11.79
C CYS A 456 -2.44 -37.29 -11.51
N ASP A 457 -1.73 -38.03 -12.35
CA ASP A 457 -0.27 -38.13 -12.28
C ASP A 457 0.37 -36.85 -12.86
N TYR A 458 1.67 -36.66 -12.63
CA TYR A 458 2.39 -35.45 -13.08
C TYR A 458 2.38 -35.21 -14.60
N ASP A 459 2.06 -36.22 -15.40
CA ASP A 459 1.92 -36.14 -16.86
C ASP A 459 0.46 -36.00 -17.32
N GLY A 460 -0.50 -35.94 -16.39
CA GLY A 460 -1.93 -35.84 -16.66
C GLY A 460 -2.62 -37.19 -16.88
N SER A 461 -1.87 -38.29 -16.89
CA SER A 461 -2.44 -39.63 -16.94
C SER A 461 -3.18 -39.97 -15.64
N ASN A 462 -4.00 -41.04 -15.70
CA ASN A 462 -4.79 -41.52 -14.55
C ASN A 462 -5.64 -40.42 -13.88
N HIS A 463 -6.21 -39.51 -14.68
CA HIS A 463 -7.12 -38.47 -14.20
C HIS A 463 -8.43 -39.08 -13.71
N VAL A 464 -8.69 -38.95 -12.41
CA VAL A 464 -9.85 -39.53 -11.72
C VAL A 464 -10.54 -38.46 -10.86
N ILE A 465 -11.86 -38.49 -10.83
CA ILE A 465 -12.68 -37.72 -9.88
C ILE A 465 -12.79 -38.54 -8.59
N LEU A 466 -12.35 -37.97 -7.46
CA LEU A 466 -12.36 -38.62 -6.14
C LEU A 466 -13.63 -38.32 -5.36
N VAL A 467 -14.20 -37.13 -5.58
CA VAL A 467 -15.44 -36.66 -4.96
C VAL A 467 -16.20 -35.90 -6.03
N GLN A 468 -17.49 -36.21 -6.19
CA GLN A 468 -18.41 -35.48 -7.06
C GLN A 468 -19.65 -35.12 -6.24
N ARG A 469 -19.95 -33.82 -6.12
CA ARG A 469 -21.15 -33.37 -5.41
C ARG A 469 -22.27 -33.15 -6.40
N ARG A 470 -23.40 -33.83 -6.19
CA ARG A 470 -24.56 -33.74 -7.06
C ARG A 470 -25.27 -32.40 -6.89
N VAL A 471 -25.53 -31.74 -8.03
CA VAL A 471 -26.45 -30.61 -8.10
C VAL A 471 -27.79 -31.16 -8.59
N ASP A 472 -28.82 -31.12 -7.75
CA ASP A 472 -30.14 -31.59 -8.15
C ASP A 472 -30.82 -30.59 -9.11
N PRO A 473 -31.63 -31.07 -10.08
CA PRO A 473 -32.37 -30.18 -10.95
C PRO A 473 -33.31 -29.26 -10.16
N GLY A 474 -33.14 -27.94 -10.34
CA GLY A 474 -33.95 -26.93 -9.64
C GLY A 474 -33.34 -26.38 -8.35
N THR A 475 -32.17 -26.87 -7.91
CA THR A 475 -31.42 -26.27 -6.79
C THR A 475 -31.07 -24.81 -7.12
N ASN A 476 -31.36 -23.89 -6.20
CA ASN A 476 -31.05 -22.46 -6.41
C ASN A 476 -29.54 -22.19 -6.29
N LEU A 477 -29.07 -21.06 -6.83
CA LEU A 477 -27.65 -20.73 -6.87
C LEU A 477 -27.00 -20.71 -5.47
N LEU A 478 -27.67 -20.19 -4.44
CA LEU A 478 -27.12 -20.13 -3.08
C LEU A 478 -26.88 -21.53 -2.49
N GLU A 479 -27.75 -22.48 -2.78
CA GLU A 479 -27.56 -23.88 -2.39
C GLU A 479 -26.44 -24.52 -3.21
N GLN A 480 -26.36 -24.27 -4.51
CA GLN A 480 -25.26 -24.77 -5.36
C GLN A 480 -23.88 -24.29 -4.86
N MET A 481 -23.79 -23.04 -4.39
CA MET A 481 -22.54 -22.49 -3.86
C MET A 481 -22.01 -23.26 -2.63
N THR A 482 -22.86 -23.97 -1.89
CA THR A 482 -22.41 -24.85 -0.79
C THR A 482 -21.76 -26.15 -1.26
N LEU A 483 -21.87 -26.48 -2.54
CA LEU A 483 -21.25 -27.66 -3.15
C LEU A 483 -19.91 -27.34 -3.82
N TRP A 484 -19.55 -26.06 -3.93
CA TRP A 484 -18.35 -25.57 -4.59
C TRP A 484 -17.09 -25.93 -3.82
N CYS A 485 -16.37 -26.95 -4.31
CA CYS A 485 -15.08 -27.37 -3.79
C CYS A 485 -13.99 -26.34 -4.14
N VAL A 486 -13.16 -25.95 -3.18
CA VAL A 486 -12.13 -24.90 -3.42
C VAL A 486 -10.74 -25.36 -2.98
N GLY A 487 -10.59 -25.69 -1.71
CA GLY A 487 -9.31 -26.09 -1.13
C GLY A 487 -9.15 -27.60 -1.04
N VAL A 488 -7.91 -28.09 -1.09
CA VAL A 488 -7.60 -29.53 -0.99
C VAL A 488 -6.32 -29.78 -0.20
N ALA A 489 -6.34 -30.77 0.71
CA ALA A 489 -5.17 -31.27 1.41
C ALA A 489 -5.22 -32.81 1.49
N VAL A 490 -4.05 -33.46 1.48
CA VAL A 490 -3.95 -34.92 1.43
C VAL A 490 -3.00 -35.43 2.52
N ASP A 491 -3.46 -36.38 3.32
CA ASP A 491 -2.62 -37.20 4.20
C ASP A 491 -2.30 -38.51 3.47
N ALA A 492 -1.19 -38.55 2.74
CA ALA A 492 -0.81 -39.71 1.95
C ALA A 492 -0.45 -40.94 2.80
N GLU A 493 0.05 -40.72 4.02
CA GLU A 493 0.45 -41.78 4.96
C GLU A 493 -0.76 -42.50 5.54
N ARG A 494 -1.82 -41.74 5.86
CA ARG A 494 -3.06 -42.29 6.44
C ARG A 494 -4.13 -42.57 5.40
N GLY A 495 -3.90 -42.17 4.15
CA GLY A 495 -4.85 -42.32 3.07
C GLY A 495 -6.11 -41.49 3.31
N LEU A 496 -5.97 -40.23 3.71
CA LEU A 496 -7.09 -39.31 3.91
C LEU A 496 -7.02 -38.13 2.95
N LEU A 497 -8.20 -37.70 2.50
CA LEU A 497 -8.44 -36.52 1.68
C LEU A 497 -9.25 -35.51 2.48
N TYR A 498 -8.86 -34.24 2.43
CA TYR A 498 -9.57 -33.11 3.02
C TYR A 498 -9.87 -32.07 1.94
N TRP A 499 -11.04 -31.44 2.01
CA TRP A 499 -11.37 -30.34 1.11
C TRP A 499 -12.32 -29.33 1.75
N THR A 500 -12.30 -28.10 1.23
CA THR A 500 -13.21 -27.03 1.65
C THR A 500 -14.35 -26.89 0.65
N GLN A 501 -15.53 -26.50 1.15
CA GLN A 501 -16.65 -26.00 0.36
C GLN A 501 -17.01 -24.60 0.83
N LYS A 502 -16.86 -23.62 -0.05
CA LYS A 502 -16.86 -22.20 0.37
C LYS A 502 -18.23 -21.68 0.80
N GLY A 503 -19.31 -22.17 0.21
CA GLY A 503 -20.64 -21.58 0.39
C GLY A 503 -20.79 -20.21 -0.29
N PRO A 504 -21.97 -19.57 -0.18
CA PRO A 504 -22.18 -18.22 -0.66
C PRO A 504 -21.32 -17.20 0.08
N CYS A 505 -20.90 -16.15 -0.65
CA CYS A 505 -20.03 -15.12 -0.09
C CYS A 505 -20.66 -14.51 1.18
N LYS A 506 -19.90 -14.48 2.27
CA LYS A 506 -20.31 -13.87 3.56
C LYS A 506 -21.59 -14.45 4.16
N ALA A 507 -21.98 -15.68 3.79
CA ALA A 507 -23.23 -16.29 4.25
C ALA A 507 -23.08 -17.21 5.47
N GLY A 508 -21.85 -17.51 5.91
CA GLY A 508 -21.62 -18.39 7.05
C GLY A 508 -22.10 -19.82 6.79
N ARG A 509 -22.00 -20.29 5.54
CA ARG A 509 -22.45 -21.63 5.10
C ARG A 509 -21.30 -22.48 4.54
N GLY A 510 -20.07 -22.09 4.84
CA GLY A 510 -18.87 -22.82 4.49
C GLY A 510 -18.71 -24.12 5.27
N GLN A 511 -18.03 -25.09 4.68
CA GLN A 511 -17.86 -26.43 5.22
C GLN A 511 -16.46 -26.98 4.92
N ILE A 512 -15.98 -27.90 5.75
CA ILE A 512 -14.76 -28.68 5.52
C ILE A 512 -15.10 -30.15 5.71
N PHE A 513 -14.62 -30.97 4.78
CA PHE A 513 -14.91 -32.41 4.75
C PHE A 513 -13.63 -33.24 4.76
N CYS A 514 -13.79 -34.51 5.12
CA CYS A 514 -12.77 -35.55 5.07
C CYS A 514 -13.35 -36.84 4.48
N ALA A 515 -12.56 -37.58 3.71
CA ALA A 515 -12.89 -38.92 3.23
C ALA A 515 -11.60 -39.76 3.08
N GLY A 516 -11.74 -41.06 2.81
CA GLY A 516 -10.62 -41.89 2.37
C GLY A 516 -10.03 -41.39 1.05
N LEU A 517 -8.73 -41.59 0.86
CA LEU A 517 -8.05 -41.16 -0.37
C LEU A 517 -8.45 -41.98 -1.58
N ASP A 518 -8.75 -43.26 -1.37
CA ASP A 518 -9.27 -44.18 -2.37
C ASP A 518 -10.75 -44.47 -2.10
N ILE A 519 -11.52 -44.66 -3.18
CA ILE A 519 -12.95 -44.96 -3.10
C ILE A 519 -13.12 -46.45 -2.80
N SER A 520 -14.03 -46.79 -1.88
CA SER A 520 -14.32 -48.18 -1.52
C SER A 520 -14.81 -48.98 -2.72
N GLU A 521 -14.52 -50.28 -2.75
CA GLU A 521 -14.96 -51.16 -3.84
C GLU A 521 -16.49 -51.16 -3.96
N GLY A 522 -17.00 -50.93 -5.18
CA GLY A 522 -18.43 -50.81 -5.47
C GLY A 522 -19.04 -49.42 -5.29
N GLU A 523 -18.27 -48.46 -4.76
CA GLU A 523 -18.64 -47.05 -4.69
C GLU A 523 -18.02 -46.25 -5.85
N THR A 524 -18.49 -45.02 -6.01
CA THR A 524 -18.10 -44.03 -7.03
C THR A 524 -17.87 -42.68 -6.36
N ALA A 525 -17.28 -41.73 -7.08
CA ALA A 525 -17.06 -40.38 -6.57
C ALA A 525 -18.35 -39.66 -6.12
N GLU A 526 -19.50 -40.03 -6.68
CA GLU A 526 -20.80 -39.44 -6.37
C GLU A 526 -21.48 -40.06 -5.15
N ASN A 527 -21.32 -41.37 -4.93
CA ASN A 527 -22.10 -42.13 -3.96
C ASN A 527 -21.27 -42.70 -2.80
N ARG A 528 -19.97 -42.40 -2.74
CA ARG A 528 -19.10 -42.82 -1.64
C ARG A 528 -19.67 -42.40 -0.28
N THR A 529 -19.74 -43.35 0.65
CA THR A 529 -20.44 -43.17 1.94
C THR A 529 -19.53 -42.73 3.07
N ASP A 530 -18.22 -42.74 2.84
CA ASP A 530 -17.18 -42.44 3.82
C ASP A 530 -16.89 -40.94 4.01
N ILE A 531 -17.63 -40.06 3.32
CA ILE A 531 -17.51 -38.60 3.46
C ILE A 531 -18.01 -38.16 4.84
N ARG A 532 -17.16 -37.48 5.59
CA ARG A 532 -17.46 -36.89 6.90
C ARG A 532 -17.33 -35.37 6.85
N CYS A 533 -18.36 -34.66 7.32
CA CYS A 533 -18.28 -33.22 7.54
C CYS A 533 -17.56 -32.95 8.85
N LEU A 534 -16.41 -32.27 8.80
CA LEU A 534 -15.64 -31.91 9.99
C LEU A 534 -16.16 -30.61 10.61
N TRP A 535 -16.33 -29.58 9.78
CA TRP A 535 -16.89 -28.31 10.21
C TRP A 535 -17.98 -27.85 9.25
N ASN A 536 -18.98 -27.18 9.81
CA ASN A 536 -20.06 -26.51 9.09
C ASN A 536 -20.24 -25.09 9.64
N ASN A 537 -21.06 -24.30 8.94
CA ASN A 537 -21.32 -22.90 9.28
C ASN A 537 -20.05 -22.04 9.39
N LEU A 538 -19.01 -22.39 8.64
CA LEU A 538 -17.81 -21.56 8.52
C LEU A 538 -18.13 -20.32 7.67
N PRO A 539 -17.42 -19.20 7.87
CA PRO A 539 -17.60 -17.98 7.09
C PRO A 539 -17.58 -18.24 5.58
N GLU A 540 -16.42 -18.65 5.07
CA GLU A 540 -16.16 -18.95 3.66
C GLU A 540 -14.75 -19.58 3.55
N PRO A 541 -14.57 -20.88 3.84
CA PRO A 541 -13.27 -21.53 3.85
C PRO A 541 -12.77 -21.69 2.41
N ILE A 542 -11.53 -21.27 2.16
CA ILE A 542 -10.93 -21.23 0.83
C ILE A 542 -9.80 -22.24 0.72
N ASP A 543 -8.60 -21.88 1.14
CA ASP A 543 -7.41 -22.73 1.05
C ASP A 543 -7.29 -23.56 2.34
N ILE A 544 -6.74 -24.77 2.22
CA ILE A 544 -6.49 -25.69 3.32
C ILE A 544 -5.15 -26.39 3.15
N GLU A 545 -4.42 -26.57 4.25
CA GLU A 545 -3.19 -27.34 4.30
C GLU A 545 -3.16 -28.23 5.56
N LEU A 546 -2.45 -29.35 5.47
CA LEU A 546 -2.32 -30.31 6.55
C LEU A 546 -0.86 -30.42 6.99
N ASP A 547 -0.64 -30.30 8.30
CA ASP A 547 0.54 -30.88 8.90
C ASP A 547 0.26 -32.33 9.32
N GLY A 548 0.76 -33.30 8.53
CA GLY A 548 0.55 -34.72 8.77
C GLY A 548 1.21 -35.27 10.05
N GLU A 549 2.23 -34.60 10.59
CA GLU A 549 2.92 -35.05 11.81
C GLU A 549 2.10 -34.68 13.06
N SER A 550 1.79 -33.39 13.22
CA SER A 550 0.94 -32.91 14.32
C SER A 550 -0.55 -33.21 14.11
N ARG A 551 -0.94 -33.66 12.91
CA ARG A 551 -2.34 -33.85 12.48
C ARG A 551 -3.16 -32.58 12.68
N THR A 552 -2.62 -31.45 12.24
CA THR A 552 -3.27 -30.15 12.34
C THR A 552 -3.65 -29.66 10.95
N LEU A 553 -4.92 -29.35 10.75
CA LEU A 553 -5.38 -28.63 9.57
C LEU A 553 -5.29 -27.14 9.79
N TYR A 554 -4.85 -26.44 8.76
CA TYR A 554 -4.80 -24.99 8.67
C TYR A 554 -5.66 -24.56 7.49
N TRP A 555 -6.45 -23.50 7.65
CA TRP A 555 -7.25 -22.97 6.54
C TRP A 555 -7.48 -21.48 6.64
N THR A 556 -7.69 -20.86 5.49
CA THR A 556 -8.12 -19.47 5.37
C THR A 556 -9.64 -19.38 5.27
N ASP A 557 -10.23 -18.45 6.01
CA ASP A 557 -11.64 -18.08 5.88
C ASP A 557 -11.75 -16.66 5.32
N ARG A 558 -12.50 -16.49 4.23
CA ARG A 558 -12.96 -15.19 3.76
C ARG A 558 -14.19 -14.72 4.54
N GLY A 559 -14.59 -13.47 4.34
CA GLY A 559 -15.84 -12.92 4.88
C GLY A 559 -15.66 -11.82 5.91
N GLU A 560 -16.69 -11.59 6.73
CA GLU A 560 -16.74 -10.44 7.64
C GLU A 560 -16.11 -10.71 9.01
N HIS A 561 -15.52 -9.66 9.60
CA HIS A 561 -15.03 -9.71 10.97
C HIS A 561 -16.18 -9.92 11.98
N PRO A 562 -15.94 -10.61 13.11
CA PRO A 562 -14.64 -11.09 13.60
C PRO A 562 -14.26 -12.52 13.16
N PHE A 563 -15.14 -13.23 12.47
CA PHE A 563 -14.97 -14.67 12.20
C PHE A 563 -14.39 -14.97 10.81
N GLY A 564 -14.63 -14.11 9.82
CA GLY A 564 -14.01 -14.14 8.50
C GLY A 564 -12.76 -13.26 8.40
N CYS A 565 -12.05 -13.39 7.28
CA CYS A 565 -10.72 -12.82 7.06
C CYS A 565 -9.72 -13.29 8.13
N THR A 566 -9.66 -14.61 8.30
CA THR A 566 -8.90 -15.29 9.36
C THR A 566 -8.04 -16.44 8.82
N LEU A 567 -6.94 -16.70 9.54
CA LEU A 567 -6.18 -17.94 9.46
C LEU A 567 -6.57 -18.79 10.66
N ASN A 568 -6.90 -20.04 10.42
CA ASN A 568 -7.46 -20.94 11.41
C ASN A 568 -6.63 -22.21 11.50
N ARG A 569 -6.65 -22.85 12.67
CA ARG A 569 -6.14 -24.22 12.83
C ARG A 569 -7.08 -25.07 13.68
N ALA A 570 -7.04 -26.37 13.45
CA ALA A 570 -7.67 -27.35 14.33
C ALA A 570 -6.97 -28.71 14.21
N TYR A 571 -6.94 -29.44 15.32
CA TYR A 571 -6.42 -30.81 15.35
C TYR A 571 -7.44 -31.78 14.73
N VAL A 572 -6.97 -32.72 13.92
CA VAL A 572 -7.80 -33.73 13.24
C VAL A 572 -7.37 -35.17 13.54
N GLY A 573 -6.55 -35.37 14.57
CA GLY A 573 -6.24 -36.72 15.06
C GLY A 573 -7.20 -37.19 16.15
N GLY A 574 -7.42 -38.51 16.24
CA GLY A 574 -8.19 -39.13 17.34
C GLY A 574 -9.59 -39.63 16.97
N GLU A 575 -10.18 -40.46 17.85
CA GLU A 575 -11.53 -41.01 17.71
C GLU A 575 -12.63 -40.05 18.22
N GLU A 576 -12.32 -39.27 19.25
CA GLU A 576 -13.12 -38.13 19.71
C GLU A 576 -12.49 -36.85 19.16
N MET A 577 -13.01 -36.35 18.03
CA MET A 577 -12.50 -35.12 17.42
C MET A 577 -12.87 -33.92 18.29
N ASP A 578 -11.86 -33.28 18.88
CA ASP A 578 -11.99 -31.96 19.48
C ASP A 578 -12.12 -30.92 18.35
N PHE A 579 -13.37 -30.54 18.03
CA PHE A 579 -13.67 -29.56 16.99
C PHE A 579 -13.34 -28.11 17.38
N GLN A 580 -12.53 -27.89 18.41
CA GLN A 580 -12.13 -26.55 18.83
C GLN A 580 -11.24 -25.89 17.76
N LYS A 581 -11.91 -25.16 16.86
CA LYS A 581 -11.30 -24.23 15.92
C LYS A 581 -10.59 -23.12 16.68
N VAL A 582 -9.32 -22.91 16.37
CA VAL A 582 -8.50 -21.78 16.88
C VAL A 582 -8.23 -20.81 15.75
N ILE A 583 -8.56 -19.52 15.98
CA ILE A 583 -8.19 -18.44 15.07
C ILE A 583 -6.77 -18.01 15.44
N LEU A 584 -5.81 -18.24 14.55
CA LEU A 584 -4.40 -17.88 14.73
C LEU A 584 -4.15 -16.40 14.47
N ALA A 585 -4.71 -15.89 13.38
CA ALA A 585 -4.55 -14.51 12.96
C ALA A 585 -5.83 -14.01 12.28
N ARG A 586 -6.03 -12.69 12.33
CA ARG A 586 -7.22 -11.99 11.77
C ARG A 586 -6.79 -10.78 10.94
N HIS A 587 -7.77 -10.10 10.37
CA HIS A 587 -7.58 -8.85 9.60
C HIS A 587 -6.78 -9.06 8.31
N PHE A 588 -7.02 -10.16 7.61
CA PHE A 588 -6.58 -10.33 6.22
C PHE A 588 -7.54 -9.62 5.24
N HIS A 589 -7.12 -9.37 4.01
CA HIS A 589 -7.91 -8.69 2.98
C HIS A 589 -8.43 -9.73 1.97
N GLU A 590 -9.42 -10.52 2.38
CA GLU A 590 -9.94 -11.66 1.61
C GLU A 590 -8.85 -12.73 1.37
N PRO A 591 -8.38 -13.42 2.44
CA PRO A 591 -7.29 -14.39 2.33
C PRO A 591 -7.69 -15.58 1.46
N ILE A 592 -6.75 -16.01 0.61
CA ILE A 592 -6.90 -17.19 -0.23
C ILE A 592 -5.75 -18.12 0.11
N GLY A 593 -4.60 -17.97 -0.52
CA GLY A 593 -3.48 -18.88 -0.43
C GLY A 593 -2.88 -19.04 0.97
N LEU A 594 -2.51 -20.25 1.36
CA LEU A 594 -1.65 -20.48 2.54
C LEU A 594 -0.56 -21.53 2.26
N LYS A 595 0.60 -21.39 2.94
CA LYS A 595 1.65 -22.42 2.92
C LYS A 595 2.39 -22.51 4.25
N LEU A 596 2.59 -23.72 4.75
CA LEU A 596 3.23 -24.03 6.02
C LEU A 596 4.73 -24.21 5.85
N ASP A 597 5.52 -23.41 6.58
CA ASP A 597 6.95 -23.64 6.78
C ASP A 597 7.19 -24.25 8.16
N LYS A 598 7.16 -25.59 8.21
CA LYS A 598 7.35 -26.35 9.45
C LYS A 598 8.70 -26.11 10.10
N ALA A 599 9.76 -25.99 9.30
CA ALA A 599 11.11 -25.83 9.81
C ALA A 599 11.29 -24.50 10.54
N SER A 600 10.53 -23.47 10.15
CA SER A 600 10.55 -22.14 10.75
C SER A 600 9.35 -21.86 11.64
N ASN A 601 8.43 -22.82 11.81
CA ASN A 601 7.21 -22.70 12.61
C ASN A 601 6.33 -21.49 12.19
N ILE A 602 6.22 -21.27 10.87
CA ILE A 602 5.51 -20.14 10.27
C ILE A 602 4.47 -20.65 9.28
N VAL A 603 3.33 -19.96 9.18
CA VAL A 603 2.39 -20.08 8.07
C VAL A 603 2.43 -18.80 7.26
N TYR A 604 2.66 -18.93 5.96
CA TYR A 604 2.54 -17.83 5.03
C TYR A 604 1.10 -17.76 4.50
N VAL A 605 0.56 -16.55 4.37
CA VAL A 605 -0.80 -16.31 3.89
C VAL A 605 -0.80 -15.22 2.83
N ALA A 606 -1.42 -15.48 1.68
CA ALA A 606 -1.61 -14.52 0.61
C ALA A 606 -3.08 -14.12 0.48
N ASP A 607 -3.34 -12.87 0.08
CA ASP A 607 -4.71 -12.37 -0.06
C ASP A 607 -4.94 -11.55 -1.33
N LEU A 608 -6.23 -11.39 -1.67
CA LEU A 608 -6.64 -10.61 -2.85
C LEU A 608 -6.35 -9.11 -2.70
N GLY A 609 -6.04 -8.64 -1.50
CA GLY A 609 -5.64 -7.27 -1.23
C GLY A 609 -4.21 -6.93 -1.65
N GLY A 610 -3.48 -7.90 -2.21
CA GLY A 610 -2.12 -7.71 -2.70
C GLY A 610 -1.06 -7.84 -1.62
N SER A 611 -1.37 -8.55 -0.53
CA SER A 611 -0.45 -8.79 0.56
C SER A 611 -0.02 -10.25 0.67
N LEU A 612 1.25 -10.43 1.05
CA LEU A 612 1.78 -11.69 1.59
C LEU A 612 2.17 -11.46 3.05
N TYR A 613 1.72 -12.35 3.94
CA TYR A 613 2.02 -12.32 5.36
C TYR A 613 2.80 -13.56 5.78
N SER A 614 3.62 -13.42 6.83
CA SER A 614 4.03 -14.53 7.69
C SER A 614 3.28 -14.46 9.01
N VAL A 615 2.81 -15.61 9.49
CA VAL A 615 2.16 -15.76 10.79
C VAL A 615 2.95 -16.78 11.60
N SER A 616 3.44 -16.37 12.77
CA SER A 616 4.08 -17.28 13.72
C SER A 616 3.05 -18.24 14.33
N LEU A 617 3.36 -19.54 14.36
CA LEU A 617 2.47 -20.56 14.92
C LEU A 617 2.45 -20.59 16.45
N ASP A 618 3.45 -19.98 17.10
CA ASP A 618 3.60 -19.93 18.55
C ASP A 618 2.67 -18.90 19.19
N ASP A 619 2.65 -17.69 18.64
CA ASP A 619 1.98 -16.52 19.22
C ASP A 619 0.95 -15.87 18.29
N GLY A 620 0.81 -16.34 17.04
CA GLY A 620 -0.13 -15.79 16.06
C GLY A 620 0.28 -14.42 15.52
N VAL A 621 1.52 -13.96 15.78
CA VAL A 621 1.99 -12.67 15.30
C VAL A 621 2.05 -12.67 13.78
N LYS A 622 1.25 -11.79 13.19
CA LYS A 622 1.18 -11.56 11.74
C LYS A 622 2.12 -10.43 11.34
N THR A 623 2.97 -10.67 10.35
CA THR A 623 3.87 -9.68 9.74
C THR A 623 3.63 -9.62 8.24
N GLU A 624 3.45 -8.42 7.69
CA GLU A 624 3.33 -8.21 6.25
C GLU A 624 4.73 -8.20 5.60
N LEU A 625 4.95 -9.08 4.63
CA LEU A 625 6.21 -9.22 3.92
C LEU A 625 6.21 -8.45 2.59
N VAL A 626 5.08 -8.48 1.88
CA VAL A 626 4.90 -7.80 0.60
C VAL A 626 3.54 -7.13 0.59
N ARG A 627 3.48 -5.90 0.06
CA ARG A 627 2.26 -5.19 -0.31
C ARG A 627 2.42 -4.54 -1.66
N ASN A 628 1.52 -4.82 -2.60
CA ASN A 628 1.44 -4.14 -3.89
C ASN A 628 0.02 -4.19 -4.46
N ASP A 629 -0.15 -3.81 -5.72
CA ASP A 629 -1.46 -3.77 -6.39
C ASP A 629 -1.87 -5.13 -7.01
N ALA A 630 -1.15 -6.22 -6.75
CA ALA A 630 -1.51 -7.55 -7.26
C ALA A 630 -2.74 -8.14 -6.54
N CYS A 631 -3.31 -9.21 -7.09
CA CYS A 631 -4.37 -9.97 -6.41
C CYS A 631 -3.90 -11.41 -6.22
N TYR A 632 -3.37 -11.72 -5.04
CA TYR A 632 -2.75 -13.02 -4.80
C TYR A 632 -3.77 -14.11 -4.51
N THR A 633 -3.59 -15.27 -5.14
CA THR A 633 -4.49 -16.42 -5.02
C THR A 633 -3.82 -17.63 -4.37
N GLY A 634 -2.59 -17.96 -4.74
CA GLY A 634 -1.88 -19.13 -4.21
C GLY A 634 -0.44 -18.81 -3.88
N LEU A 635 0.17 -19.62 -3.01
CA LEU A 635 1.60 -19.56 -2.75
C LEU A 635 2.22 -20.93 -2.46
N THR A 636 3.52 -21.06 -2.68
CA THR A 636 4.29 -22.25 -2.26
C THR A 636 5.76 -21.89 -2.00
N LEU A 637 6.48 -22.79 -1.33
CA LEU A 637 7.88 -22.61 -0.91
C LEU A 637 8.79 -23.45 -1.80
N VAL A 638 9.92 -22.88 -2.22
CA VAL A 638 10.95 -23.52 -3.06
C VAL A 638 12.31 -23.48 -2.39
#